data_AF-A0AAU3LVM9-F1
#
_entry.id   AF-A0AAU3LVM9-F1
#
_cell.length_a   1.000
_cell.length_b   1.000
_cell.length_c   1.000
_cell.angle_alpha   90.00
_cell.angle_beta   90.00
_cell.angle_gamma   90.00
#
_symmetry.space_group_name_H-M   'P 1'
#
loop_
_entity.id
_entity.type
_entity.pdbx_description
1 polymer ?
#
loop_
_entity_poly.entity_id
_entity_poly.type
_entity_poly.pdbx_seq_one_letter_code
_entity_poly.pdbx_strand_id
1 'polypeptide(L)'
;MTPQPRRASRIRRGTIGALLTTTLAALGLPLAAPATAAGPAGPLAAGAYLVTLADQPLVTYDGSIDDIPATRPVQGRKLDVTTADAKRYRAHLIDEQAHVAKTVGATVRQHYAVTTNTFSAQLNARQLVRLAATKGVTGIAPDRLHHATDDKNSTDFLGLSGRKGLWASLGGSAKAGKGIVIGDIDTGIWPESASFKAPALTTRKPTGNSGKKPTGKPAKDDRYRPYRDGTTTVMHKADGATFTGTCQTGDGFTAADCNEKIISARYFAKGWLQGVPESNRAGYISPRDSEGHGTHTASTAAGNANVRATVGSDDFGAISGVAPAAAVAVYKALWESKDGTQSGGLTSDLVAAIDQAVADGVDVINYSLGAQFESDYDDPSQTALRNAAAAGVFVATAGGNAGPDASSLDNTAPWTTTVAAGTIAPYTGTVTLGNGKSYAGISTSVHNTVGSAPLVRAAAVKAAGADTADADLCVTGTLDPALAAGKIVVCDRGTIARADKSAEVKRAGGLGMVLVNIHDDSTDGDLHSVPTVHLNVPEATTVRDYAATGKATATLTRGGTGSATYPQVAGFSSRGPSLAGNGDLLKPDITAPGATILAAVAPPGNHGRDFDFYSGTSMATPHIAGLAALYFSEHPTWSPMSIKSAMMTTASPTKTSDGKNSDDVFAQGAGEVEARTMLRPGLVYDSTERDWLAYLEGVGIDTRTGTKAIDPSDLNYPSIAIGELFGTQTVTRTVTATSAGTYRAKVDLPGIKAKVSPSVLHFSHAGQKRTFTVKLDVTTARAGAVDTGSLTWTSGRTTVRSPIVVTPQSVHAPAEVKGTGTDGENTYSVTPATDTFVATAYGPVSSPLTKGTLTGTGEIYYEAAVPAGTKASQISVHFDLADGNIGGVVWGRMFDGALRDVAFADLDSSGTATINLPQPDAEKIFVAVVALDETGTGESVTPYTYQANNITENSPATGTVTVAPGRARVTPGAPIDLTAAWSGVPSDARSTAWIEYSNGAGTFLTLN
;
A
#
# COMPACT_ATOMS: atom_id res chain seq x y z
N MET A 1 85.54 -22.28 5.33
CA MET A 1 85.67 -23.68 4.86
C MET A 1 84.62 -23.93 3.77
N THR A 2 84.95 -24.82 2.83
CA THR A 2 84.31 -25.14 1.52
C THR A 2 83.43 -26.42 1.58
N PRO A 3 82.80 -26.97 0.51
CA PRO A 3 82.37 -26.47 -0.83
C PRO A 3 80.97 -26.98 -1.37
N GLN A 4 80.72 -26.69 -2.67
CA GLN A 4 79.76 -27.17 -3.73
C GLN A 4 79.54 -28.72 -3.91
N PRO A 5 78.71 -29.29 -4.87
CA PRO A 5 78.33 -28.80 -6.23
C PRO A 5 76.83 -28.75 -6.73
N ARG A 6 76.41 -29.50 -7.80
CA ARG A 6 75.70 -28.92 -9.00
C ARG A 6 74.83 -29.84 -9.93
N ARG A 7 73.86 -29.24 -10.68
CA ARG A 7 73.21 -29.61 -12.02
C ARG A 7 72.14 -30.76 -12.06
N ALA A 8 71.11 -30.89 -12.95
CA ALA A 8 70.55 -30.28 -14.20
C ALA A 8 70.52 -31.26 -15.43
N SER A 9 69.59 -31.33 -16.43
CA SER A 9 68.31 -30.62 -16.76
C SER A 9 67.62 -31.10 -18.09
N ARG A 10 66.34 -30.69 -18.38
CA ARG A 10 65.68 -30.35 -19.71
C ARG A 10 64.82 -31.33 -20.61
N ILE A 11 63.55 -30.91 -20.87
CA ILE A 11 62.72 -30.78 -22.15
C ILE A 11 62.36 -31.99 -23.08
N ARG A 12 61.04 -32.20 -23.37
CA ARG A 12 60.31 -32.23 -24.71
C ARG A 12 58.92 -32.96 -24.59
N ARG A 13 57.79 -32.43 -25.10
CA ARG A 13 57.20 -32.45 -26.47
C ARG A 13 56.94 -33.85 -27.09
N GLY A 14 55.68 -34.13 -27.46
CA GLY A 14 55.33 -34.80 -28.74
C GLY A 14 54.75 -36.24 -28.73
N THR A 15 53.43 -36.34 -28.91
CA THR A 15 52.69 -37.15 -29.93
C THR A 15 53.12 -38.57 -30.38
N ILE A 16 52.08 -39.42 -30.54
CA ILE A 16 51.93 -40.67 -31.35
C ILE A 16 52.36 -41.99 -30.69
N GLY A 17 51.47 -43.00 -30.70
CA GLY A 17 51.88 -44.40 -30.45
C GLY A 17 50.87 -45.41 -29.86
N ALA A 18 49.63 -45.47 -30.36
CA ALA A 18 48.77 -46.67 -30.41
C ALA A 18 48.76 -47.77 -29.30
N LEU A 19 47.56 -47.96 -28.72
CA LEU A 19 46.85 -49.24 -28.47
C LEU A 19 47.11 -50.14 -27.22
N LEU A 20 45.99 -50.75 -26.78
CA LEU A 20 45.79 -52.04 -26.07
C LEU A 20 45.92 -52.15 -24.52
N THR A 21 44.72 -52.11 -23.88
CA THR A 21 44.11 -53.12 -22.96
C THR A 21 44.47 -53.28 -21.47
N THR A 22 43.42 -53.69 -20.71
CA THR A 22 43.40 -54.43 -19.40
C THR A 22 43.97 -53.71 -18.17
N THR A 23 43.45 -53.79 -16.93
CA THR A 23 42.29 -54.43 -16.25
C THR A 23 42.02 -53.61 -14.97
N LEU A 24 40.78 -53.29 -14.57
CA LEU A 24 39.88 -54.07 -13.69
C LEU A 24 40.39 -54.33 -12.23
N ALA A 25 39.51 -54.06 -11.24
CA ALA A 25 39.54 -54.47 -9.82
C ALA A 25 40.58 -53.80 -8.88
N ALA A 26 40.34 -53.63 -7.56
CA ALA A 26 39.12 -53.63 -6.72
C ALA A 26 39.43 -53.14 -5.28
N LEU A 27 38.46 -53.25 -4.35
CA LEU A 27 38.48 -53.03 -2.87
C LEU A 27 38.23 -51.55 -2.47
N GLY A 28 37.16 -51.15 -1.75
CA GLY A 28 36.18 -51.86 -0.90
C GLY A 28 36.52 -51.61 0.59
N LEU A 29 35.64 -51.27 1.54
CA LEU A 29 34.17 -51.26 1.76
C LEU A 29 33.87 -50.23 2.90
N PRO A 30 32.65 -50.12 3.48
CA PRO A 30 31.30 -49.98 2.92
C PRO A 30 30.60 -48.68 3.44
N LEU A 31 29.43 -48.31 2.90
CA LEU A 31 28.39 -47.54 3.63
C LEU A 31 27.02 -47.64 2.93
N ALA A 32 25.95 -47.38 3.68
CA ALA A 32 24.56 -47.76 3.41
C ALA A 32 23.95 -47.34 2.06
N ALA A 33 22.94 -48.11 1.61
CA ALA A 33 22.32 -48.01 0.30
C ALA A 33 21.63 -46.65 0.00
N PRO A 34 21.72 -46.12 -1.25
CA PRO A 34 20.82 -45.10 -1.74
C PRO A 34 19.41 -45.67 -1.91
N ALA A 35 18.39 -44.85 -1.61
CA ALA A 35 17.00 -45.25 -1.65
C ALA A 35 16.56 -45.76 -3.03
N THR A 36 15.70 -46.79 -3.02
CA THR A 36 14.93 -47.22 -4.19
C THR A 36 14.19 -46.05 -4.82
N ALA A 37 14.19 -46.01 -6.16
CA ALA A 37 13.53 -44.97 -6.94
C ALA A 37 12.08 -44.74 -6.49
N ALA A 38 11.64 -43.48 -6.56
CA ALA A 38 10.27 -43.09 -6.26
C ALA A 38 9.28 -43.93 -7.09
N GLY A 39 8.33 -44.57 -6.39
CA GLY A 39 7.17 -45.19 -7.04
C GLY A 39 6.41 -44.18 -7.89
N PRO A 40 5.73 -44.62 -8.97
CA PRO A 40 5.24 -43.72 -9.99
C PRO A 40 4.18 -42.75 -9.46
N ALA A 41 4.10 -41.60 -10.13
CA ALA A 41 2.96 -40.71 -10.07
C ALA A 41 1.65 -41.46 -10.39
N GLY A 42 0.51 -40.83 -10.05
CA GLY A 42 -0.82 -41.37 -10.33
C GLY A 42 -1.01 -41.78 -11.81
N PRO A 43 -2.02 -42.62 -12.11
CA PRO A 43 -2.14 -43.35 -13.37
C PRO A 43 -1.97 -42.44 -14.59
N LEU A 44 -1.06 -42.85 -15.50
CA LEU A 44 -0.79 -42.19 -16.77
C LEU A 44 -2.07 -42.14 -17.62
N ALA A 45 -2.77 -41.01 -17.58
CA ALA A 45 -3.96 -40.77 -18.37
C ALA A 45 -3.63 -40.64 -19.87
N ALA A 46 -4.61 -40.92 -20.74
CA ALA A 46 -4.48 -40.56 -22.15
C ALA A 46 -4.67 -39.04 -22.32
N GLY A 47 -3.90 -38.41 -23.20
CA GLY A 47 -3.98 -36.97 -23.43
C GLY A 47 -2.89 -36.45 -24.36
N ALA A 48 -2.75 -35.12 -24.42
CA ALA A 48 -1.67 -34.48 -25.16
C ALA A 48 -0.37 -34.49 -24.32
N TYR A 49 0.75 -34.79 -24.98
CA TYR A 49 2.07 -34.91 -24.35
C TYR A 49 3.17 -34.35 -25.26
N LEU A 50 4.20 -33.80 -24.63
CA LEU A 50 5.49 -33.45 -25.20
C LEU A 50 6.48 -34.60 -24.96
N VAL A 51 7.24 -34.97 -25.98
CA VAL A 51 8.28 -36.01 -25.95
C VAL A 51 9.58 -35.40 -26.43
N THR A 52 10.57 -35.33 -25.54
CA THR A 52 11.90 -34.75 -25.78
C THR A 52 12.91 -35.84 -26.10
N LEU A 53 13.75 -35.60 -27.10
CA LEU A 53 14.81 -36.49 -27.56
C LEU A 53 16.20 -36.00 -27.13
N ALA A 54 17.22 -36.85 -27.30
CA ALA A 54 18.57 -36.63 -26.78
C ALA A 54 19.41 -35.64 -27.61
N ASP A 55 19.22 -35.57 -28.92
CA ASP A 55 20.10 -34.78 -29.79
C ASP A 55 19.89 -33.28 -29.56
N GLN A 56 20.98 -32.51 -29.69
CA GLN A 56 20.99 -31.09 -29.36
C GLN A 56 20.00 -30.31 -30.23
N PRO A 57 19.20 -29.36 -29.70
CA PRO A 57 18.42 -28.47 -30.55
C PRO A 57 19.29 -27.54 -31.41
N LEU A 58 18.72 -27.04 -32.51
CA LEU A 58 19.37 -26.16 -33.50
C LEU A 58 20.17 -25.00 -32.87
N VAL A 59 19.67 -24.40 -31.79
CA VAL A 59 20.32 -23.26 -31.11
C VAL A 59 21.60 -23.65 -30.35
N THR A 60 21.76 -24.91 -29.96
CA THR A 60 22.94 -25.42 -29.24
C THR A 60 23.81 -26.34 -30.09
N TYR A 61 23.29 -26.86 -31.20
CA TYR A 61 23.94 -27.88 -32.03
C TYR A 61 25.36 -27.49 -32.47
N ASP A 62 26.31 -28.32 -32.06
CA ASP A 62 27.74 -28.12 -32.16
C ASP A 62 28.42 -28.78 -33.37
N GLY A 63 27.65 -29.39 -34.29
CA GLY A 63 28.19 -30.05 -35.48
C GLY A 63 28.51 -31.54 -35.26
N SER A 64 27.90 -32.18 -34.26
CA SER A 64 28.11 -33.57 -33.86
C SER A 64 27.53 -34.65 -34.79
N ILE A 65 26.83 -34.27 -35.88
CA ILE A 65 26.33 -35.19 -36.91
C ILE A 65 27.12 -34.97 -38.21
N ASP A 66 27.65 -36.07 -38.75
CA ASP A 66 28.41 -36.08 -39.99
C ASP A 66 27.65 -35.40 -41.14
N ASP A 67 28.40 -34.65 -41.95
CA ASP A 67 27.92 -33.81 -43.05
C ASP A 67 26.93 -32.68 -42.69
N ILE A 68 26.57 -32.42 -41.43
CA ILE A 68 25.72 -31.27 -41.04
C ILE A 68 26.49 -30.28 -40.14
N PRO A 69 26.92 -29.11 -40.65
CA PRO A 69 27.68 -28.11 -39.89
C PRO A 69 26.96 -27.59 -38.63
N ALA A 70 27.74 -27.17 -37.64
CA ALA A 70 27.26 -26.59 -36.40
C ALA A 70 26.36 -25.36 -36.64
N THR A 71 25.19 -25.32 -36.00
CA THR A 71 24.21 -24.23 -36.15
C THR A 71 24.13 -23.33 -34.91
N ARG A 72 24.79 -23.71 -33.80
CA ARG A 72 24.93 -22.86 -32.61
C ARG A 72 25.55 -21.50 -32.99
N PRO A 73 24.95 -20.37 -32.60
CA PRO A 73 25.50 -19.06 -32.91
C PRO A 73 26.89 -18.86 -32.29
N VAL A 74 27.82 -18.30 -33.07
CA VAL A 74 29.08 -17.77 -32.51
C VAL A 74 28.78 -16.58 -31.59
N GLN A 75 29.63 -16.37 -30.58
CA GLN A 75 29.45 -15.31 -29.58
C GLN A 75 29.25 -13.94 -30.25
N GLY A 76 28.17 -13.24 -29.89
CA GLY A 76 27.79 -11.95 -30.47
C GLY A 76 26.92 -12.01 -31.74
N ARG A 77 26.53 -13.19 -32.22
CA ARG A 77 25.56 -13.35 -33.33
C ARG A 77 24.25 -13.99 -32.85
N LYS A 78 23.14 -13.67 -33.51
CA LYS A 78 21.83 -14.33 -33.32
C LYS A 78 21.75 -15.59 -34.18
N LEU A 79 20.91 -16.55 -33.78
CA LEU A 79 20.61 -17.73 -34.60
C LEU A 79 19.85 -17.32 -35.87
N ASP A 80 20.39 -17.68 -37.03
CA ASP A 80 19.70 -17.57 -38.31
C ASP A 80 19.16 -18.93 -38.73
N VAL A 81 17.84 -19.11 -38.60
CA VAL A 81 17.13 -20.34 -38.96
C VAL A 81 16.88 -20.50 -40.46
N THR A 82 17.31 -19.53 -41.27
CA THR A 82 17.09 -19.50 -42.73
C THR A 82 18.26 -20.04 -43.54
N THR A 83 19.43 -20.26 -42.93
CA THR A 83 20.62 -20.81 -43.60
C THR A 83 20.39 -22.24 -44.08
N ALA A 84 21.20 -22.70 -45.04
CA ALA A 84 21.10 -24.06 -45.59
C ALA A 84 21.33 -25.12 -44.50
N ASP A 85 22.37 -24.94 -43.68
CA ASP A 85 22.72 -25.86 -42.59
C ASP A 85 21.65 -25.86 -41.49
N ALA A 86 21.10 -24.69 -41.15
CA ALA A 86 20.03 -24.61 -40.16
C ALA A 86 18.74 -25.30 -40.63
N LYS A 87 18.39 -25.16 -41.92
CA LYS A 87 17.28 -25.90 -42.55
C LYS A 87 17.54 -27.40 -42.56
N ARG A 88 18.76 -27.82 -42.91
CA ARG A 88 19.16 -29.25 -43.00
C ARG A 88 19.14 -29.93 -41.64
N TYR A 89 19.73 -29.32 -40.61
CA TYR A 89 19.70 -29.87 -39.25
C TYR A 89 18.28 -29.90 -38.68
N ARG A 90 17.50 -28.83 -38.91
CA ARG A 90 16.10 -28.78 -38.49
C ARG A 90 15.25 -29.86 -39.16
N ALA A 91 15.49 -30.19 -40.43
CA ALA A 91 14.82 -31.29 -41.12
C ALA A 91 15.19 -32.64 -40.49
N HIS A 92 16.47 -32.90 -40.25
CA HIS A 92 16.93 -34.12 -39.58
C HIS A 92 16.26 -34.34 -38.21
N LEU A 93 16.21 -33.31 -37.36
CA LEU A 93 15.51 -33.41 -36.06
C LEU A 93 14.01 -33.68 -36.21
N ILE A 94 13.35 -33.11 -37.24
CA ILE A 94 11.93 -33.35 -37.52
C ILE A 94 11.71 -34.81 -37.95
N ASP A 95 12.58 -35.35 -38.79
CA ASP A 95 12.51 -36.73 -39.28
C ASP A 95 12.71 -37.75 -38.15
N GLU A 96 13.68 -37.53 -37.24
CA GLU A 96 13.89 -38.38 -36.05
C GLU A 96 12.69 -38.32 -35.09
N GLN A 97 12.12 -37.13 -34.86
CA GLN A 97 10.89 -36.98 -34.08
C GLN A 97 9.71 -37.75 -34.69
N ALA A 98 9.56 -37.70 -36.01
CA ALA A 98 8.53 -38.47 -36.72
C ALA A 98 8.79 -39.98 -36.64
N HIS A 99 10.06 -40.40 -36.74
CA HIS A 99 10.46 -41.80 -36.58
C HIS A 99 10.10 -42.33 -35.19
N VAL A 100 10.53 -41.65 -34.12
CA VAL A 100 10.26 -42.05 -32.73
C VAL A 100 8.75 -42.13 -32.46
N ALA A 101 7.97 -41.12 -32.88
CA ALA A 101 6.52 -41.15 -32.74
C ALA A 101 5.86 -42.36 -33.44
N LYS A 102 6.34 -42.70 -34.65
CA LYS A 102 5.85 -43.83 -35.44
C LYS A 102 6.09 -45.18 -34.75
N THR A 103 7.18 -45.35 -33.98
CA THR A 103 7.48 -46.62 -33.26
C THR A 103 6.38 -47.05 -32.29
N VAL A 104 5.59 -46.10 -31.75
CA VAL A 104 4.46 -46.37 -30.86
C VAL A 104 3.09 -46.09 -31.51
N GLY A 105 3.06 -45.85 -32.81
CA GLY A 105 1.83 -45.50 -33.54
C GLY A 105 1.22 -44.17 -33.09
N ALA A 106 2.04 -43.20 -32.67
CA ALA A 106 1.58 -41.85 -32.34
C ALA A 106 1.67 -40.94 -33.57
N THR A 107 0.66 -40.10 -33.77
CA THR A 107 0.69 -39.03 -34.78
C THR A 107 1.26 -37.76 -34.14
N VAL A 108 2.35 -37.24 -34.71
CA VAL A 108 2.89 -35.94 -34.30
C VAL A 108 1.90 -34.84 -34.67
N ARG A 109 1.58 -33.96 -33.71
CA ARG A 109 0.78 -32.75 -33.93
C ARG A 109 1.65 -31.56 -34.30
N GLN A 110 2.82 -31.44 -33.68
CA GLN A 110 3.77 -30.34 -33.92
C GLN A 110 5.19 -30.76 -33.54
N HIS A 111 6.15 -30.33 -34.35
CA HIS A 111 7.58 -30.53 -34.15
C HIS A 111 8.25 -29.26 -33.60
N TYR A 112 9.17 -29.44 -32.65
CA TYR A 112 10.01 -28.40 -32.08
C TYR A 112 11.47 -28.84 -32.22
N ALA A 113 12.26 -28.07 -32.97
CA ALA A 113 13.65 -28.40 -33.28
C ALA A 113 14.63 -27.23 -33.04
N VAL A 114 14.10 -26.03 -32.74
CA VAL A 114 14.91 -24.79 -32.68
C VAL A 114 15.57 -24.61 -31.31
N THR A 115 14.77 -24.58 -30.24
CA THR A 115 15.20 -24.36 -28.85
C THR A 115 15.15 -25.63 -27.99
N THR A 116 14.49 -26.67 -28.49
CA THR A 116 14.38 -28.01 -27.91
C THR A 116 14.26 -29.01 -29.06
N ASN A 117 14.63 -30.26 -28.82
CA ASN A 117 14.40 -31.39 -29.72
C ASN A 117 13.20 -32.18 -29.16
N THR A 118 11.99 -31.72 -29.45
CA THR A 118 10.75 -32.22 -28.84
C THR A 118 9.64 -32.31 -29.89
N PHE A 119 8.72 -33.27 -29.76
CA PHE A 119 7.46 -33.28 -30.51
C PHE A 119 6.25 -33.34 -29.57
N SER A 120 5.10 -32.84 -30.04
CA SER A 120 3.81 -33.02 -29.37
C SER A 120 2.98 -34.10 -30.04
N ALA A 121 2.29 -34.93 -29.25
CA ALA A 121 1.39 -35.98 -29.75
C ALA A 121 0.23 -36.23 -28.78
N GLN A 122 -0.86 -36.81 -29.29
CA GLN A 122 -1.88 -37.45 -28.43
C GLN A 122 -1.42 -38.88 -28.13
N LEU A 123 -1.23 -39.19 -26.85
CA LEU A 123 -0.69 -40.47 -26.38
C LEU A 123 -1.65 -41.12 -25.38
N ASN A 124 -1.82 -42.45 -25.50
CA ASN A 124 -2.46 -43.26 -24.47
C ASN A 124 -1.44 -43.90 -23.51
N ALA A 125 -1.92 -44.42 -22.38
CA ALA A 125 -1.10 -45.04 -21.33
C ALA A 125 -0.06 -46.07 -21.85
N ARG A 126 -0.42 -46.89 -22.86
CA ARG A 126 0.49 -47.90 -23.44
C ARG A 126 1.56 -47.28 -24.33
N GLN A 127 1.27 -46.16 -24.99
CA GLN A 127 2.24 -45.43 -25.80
C GLN A 127 3.25 -44.67 -24.92
N LEU A 128 2.78 -44.07 -23.82
CA LEU A 128 3.62 -43.38 -22.84
C LEU A 128 4.69 -44.31 -22.24
N VAL A 129 4.29 -45.50 -21.79
CA VAL A 129 5.22 -46.49 -21.21
C VAL A 129 6.25 -46.97 -22.25
N ARG A 130 5.85 -47.14 -23.51
CA ARG A 130 6.77 -47.54 -24.58
C ARG A 130 7.78 -46.45 -24.93
N LEU A 131 7.32 -45.20 -25.10
CA LEU A 131 8.21 -44.06 -25.35
C LEU A 131 9.20 -43.83 -24.20
N ALA A 132 8.77 -44.00 -22.94
CA ALA A 132 9.65 -43.87 -21.78
C ALA A 132 10.78 -44.91 -21.74
N ALA A 133 10.63 -46.02 -22.47
CA ALA A 133 11.65 -47.06 -22.62
C ALA A 133 12.41 -46.98 -23.96
N THR A 134 12.08 -46.02 -24.84
CA THR A 134 12.72 -45.86 -26.15
C THR A 134 14.07 -45.17 -26.00
N LYS A 135 15.15 -45.83 -26.44
CA LYS A 135 16.50 -45.25 -26.46
C LYS A 135 16.50 -43.92 -27.24
N GLY A 136 16.99 -42.86 -26.61
CA GLY A 136 17.01 -41.50 -27.19
C GLY A 136 15.88 -40.60 -26.70
N VAL A 137 14.82 -41.11 -26.07
CA VAL A 137 13.84 -40.28 -25.36
C VAL A 137 14.40 -39.86 -23.99
N THR A 138 14.50 -38.56 -23.74
CA THR A 138 15.07 -37.97 -22.52
C THR A 138 14.02 -37.38 -21.59
N GLY A 139 12.81 -37.10 -22.08
CA GLY A 139 11.71 -36.60 -21.27
C GLY A 139 10.35 -36.84 -21.91
N ILE A 140 9.34 -37.09 -21.07
CA ILE A 140 7.92 -37.12 -21.46
C ILE A 140 7.15 -36.29 -20.45
N ALA A 141 6.47 -35.24 -20.91
CA ALA A 141 5.69 -34.34 -20.08
C ALA A 141 4.29 -34.14 -20.66
N PRO A 142 3.23 -34.06 -19.84
CA PRO A 142 1.90 -33.71 -20.35
C PRO A 142 1.91 -32.29 -20.94
N ASP A 143 1.31 -32.14 -22.12
CA ASP A 143 1.06 -30.86 -22.78
C ASP A 143 -0.09 -30.17 -22.02
N ARG A 144 0.25 -29.12 -21.27
CA ARG A 144 -0.67 -28.47 -20.32
C ARG A 144 -1.16 -27.15 -20.88
N LEU A 145 -2.47 -26.92 -20.79
CA LEU A 145 -3.03 -25.60 -21.00
C LEU A 145 -2.57 -24.67 -19.87
N HIS A 146 -1.75 -23.67 -20.23
CA HIS A 146 -1.43 -22.54 -19.38
C HIS A 146 -2.43 -21.42 -19.70
N HIS A 147 -3.18 -20.98 -18.70
CA HIS A 147 -4.01 -19.77 -18.79
C HIS A 147 -3.14 -18.58 -18.37
N ALA A 148 -3.24 -17.45 -19.07
CA ALA A 148 -2.94 -16.17 -18.46
C ALA A 148 -4.06 -15.86 -17.45
N THR A 149 -3.70 -15.47 -16.23
CA THR A 149 -4.64 -14.77 -15.34
C THR A 149 -4.79 -13.34 -15.85
N ASP A 150 -6.01 -12.80 -15.82
CA ASP A 150 -6.20 -11.39 -16.17
C ASP A 150 -6.08 -10.54 -14.90
N ASP A 151 -4.83 -10.31 -14.49
CA ASP A 151 -4.47 -9.60 -13.26
C ASP A 151 -4.89 -8.10 -13.27
N LYS A 152 -5.62 -7.65 -14.29
CA LYS A 152 -6.34 -6.36 -14.33
C LYS A 152 -7.70 -6.42 -13.61
N ASN A 153 -8.20 -7.61 -13.31
CA ASN A 153 -9.31 -7.84 -12.40
C ASN A 153 -8.72 -8.18 -11.02
N SER A 154 -9.05 -7.39 -9.99
CA SER A 154 -8.48 -7.54 -8.65
C SER A 154 -8.77 -8.90 -8.01
N THR A 155 -9.90 -9.56 -8.34
CA THR A 155 -10.22 -10.91 -7.84
C THR A 155 -9.43 -12.02 -8.53
N ASP A 156 -8.97 -11.79 -9.76
CA ASP A 156 -8.04 -12.68 -10.46
C ASP A 156 -6.60 -12.48 -9.94
N PHE A 157 -6.18 -11.22 -9.77
CA PHE A 157 -4.91 -10.83 -9.17
C PHE A 157 -4.72 -11.42 -7.76
N LEU A 158 -5.72 -11.28 -6.88
CA LEU A 158 -5.74 -11.90 -5.54
C LEU A 158 -5.85 -13.44 -5.58
N GLY A 159 -5.92 -14.06 -6.76
CA GLY A 159 -6.01 -15.51 -6.92
C GLY A 159 -7.28 -16.11 -6.33
N LEU A 160 -8.40 -15.36 -6.29
CA LEU A 160 -9.69 -15.83 -5.78
C LEU A 160 -10.40 -16.72 -6.80
N SER A 161 -10.31 -16.33 -8.07
CA SER A 161 -11.02 -16.93 -9.20
C SER A 161 -10.28 -18.11 -9.86
N GLY A 162 -10.95 -18.77 -10.80
CA GLY A 162 -10.41 -19.89 -11.56
C GLY A 162 -10.32 -21.22 -10.80
N ARG A 163 -9.93 -22.29 -11.50
CA ARG A 163 -9.97 -23.68 -10.99
C ARG A 163 -9.10 -23.96 -9.77
N LYS A 164 -8.09 -23.12 -9.54
CA LYS A 164 -7.20 -23.21 -8.36
C LYS A 164 -7.48 -22.11 -7.35
N GLY A 165 -8.31 -21.12 -7.66
CA GLY A 165 -8.52 -19.93 -6.83
C GLY A 165 -9.08 -20.22 -5.45
N LEU A 166 -9.01 -19.25 -4.55
CA LEU A 166 -9.54 -19.37 -3.19
C LEU A 166 -11.01 -19.82 -3.18
N TRP A 167 -11.86 -19.25 -4.05
CA TRP A 167 -13.27 -19.61 -4.13
C TRP A 167 -13.48 -21.08 -4.49
N ALA A 168 -12.57 -21.71 -5.25
CA ALA A 168 -12.68 -23.13 -5.57
C ALA A 168 -12.52 -24.01 -4.32
N SER A 169 -11.64 -23.64 -3.37
CA SER A 169 -11.55 -24.30 -2.06
C SER A 169 -12.78 -24.06 -1.18
N LEU A 170 -13.38 -22.87 -1.25
CA LEU A 170 -14.63 -22.51 -0.54
C LEU A 170 -15.90 -23.12 -1.19
N GLY A 171 -15.75 -24.01 -2.17
CA GLY A 171 -16.85 -24.70 -2.85
C GLY A 171 -17.58 -23.87 -3.92
N GLY A 172 -16.90 -22.87 -4.49
CA GLY A 172 -17.33 -21.99 -5.58
C GLY A 172 -17.67 -20.57 -5.11
N SER A 173 -17.61 -19.58 -6.01
CA SER A 173 -17.96 -18.18 -5.70
C SER A 173 -19.38 -18.04 -5.15
N ALA A 174 -20.34 -18.87 -5.60
CA ALA A 174 -21.70 -18.94 -5.06
C ALA A 174 -21.80 -19.40 -3.58
N LYS A 175 -20.68 -19.70 -2.91
CA LYS A 175 -20.58 -19.98 -1.47
C LYS A 175 -19.60 -19.08 -0.73
N ALA A 176 -18.75 -18.33 -1.44
CA ALA A 176 -17.66 -17.56 -0.87
C ALA A 176 -18.21 -16.36 -0.05
N GLY A 177 -18.12 -16.46 1.28
CA GLY A 177 -18.73 -15.52 2.23
C GLY A 177 -20.18 -15.85 2.63
N LYS A 178 -20.75 -17.00 2.23
CA LYS A 178 -22.16 -17.30 2.49
C LYS A 178 -22.44 -17.48 3.99
N GLY A 179 -23.37 -16.68 4.52
CA GLY A 179 -23.73 -16.67 5.94
C GLY A 179 -23.03 -15.56 6.74
N ILE A 180 -22.28 -14.69 6.07
CA ILE A 180 -21.62 -13.52 6.63
C ILE A 180 -22.33 -12.24 6.14
N VAL A 181 -22.38 -11.21 6.98
CA VAL A 181 -22.91 -9.87 6.70
C VAL A 181 -21.77 -8.85 6.79
N ILE A 182 -21.53 -8.13 5.70
CA ILE A 182 -20.64 -6.97 5.67
C ILE A 182 -21.50 -5.71 5.85
N GLY A 183 -21.23 -4.95 6.89
CA GLY A 183 -21.70 -3.58 7.08
C GLY A 183 -20.84 -2.61 6.30
N ASP A 184 -21.46 -1.78 5.48
CA ASP A 184 -20.79 -0.76 4.68
C ASP A 184 -21.20 0.63 5.17
N ILE A 185 -20.23 1.42 5.65
CA ILE A 185 -20.43 2.75 6.24
C ILE A 185 -19.85 3.78 5.26
N ASP A 186 -20.71 4.43 4.48
CA ASP A 186 -20.28 5.15 3.26
C ASP A 186 -21.33 6.19 2.77
N THR A 187 -21.30 6.60 1.49
CA THR A 187 -22.25 7.51 0.82
C THR A 187 -23.62 6.87 0.47
N GLY A 188 -23.79 5.57 0.72
CA GLY A 188 -25.05 4.83 0.57
C GLY A 188 -24.95 3.69 -0.43
N ILE A 189 -26.08 3.28 -1.01
CA ILE A 189 -26.11 2.21 -2.04
C ILE A 189 -27.00 2.56 -3.25
N TRP A 190 -26.59 2.12 -4.45
CA TRP A 190 -27.44 2.07 -5.64
C TRP A 190 -28.02 0.65 -5.83
N PRO A 191 -29.22 0.36 -5.28
CA PRO A 191 -29.74 -1.01 -5.15
C PRO A 191 -30.09 -1.69 -6.50
N GLU A 192 -30.33 -0.92 -7.56
CA GLU A 192 -30.63 -1.43 -8.90
C GLU A 192 -29.41 -2.04 -9.62
N SER A 193 -28.19 -1.80 -9.10
CA SER A 193 -26.97 -2.32 -9.73
C SER A 193 -27.00 -3.84 -9.89
N ALA A 194 -26.52 -4.32 -11.05
CA ALA A 194 -26.38 -5.74 -11.32
C ALA A 194 -25.51 -6.47 -10.27
N SER A 195 -24.57 -5.76 -9.64
CA SER A 195 -23.75 -6.22 -8.51
C SER A 195 -24.57 -6.62 -7.28
N PHE A 196 -25.79 -6.11 -7.11
CA PHE A 196 -26.64 -6.37 -5.94
C PHE A 196 -27.95 -7.10 -6.27
N LYS A 197 -28.12 -7.52 -7.52
CA LYS A 197 -29.32 -8.22 -7.98
C LYS A 197 -29.55 -9.54 -7.24
N ALA A 198 -30.62 -9.63 -6.46
CA ALA A 198 -31.06 -10.85 -5.77
C ALA A 198 -32.59 -10.94 -5.69
N PRO A 199 -33.18 -12.10 -5.31
CA PRO A 199 -34.61 -12.20 -5.04
C PRO A 199 -35.06 -11.20 -3.97
N ALA A 200 -36.30 -10.71 -4.06
CA ALA A 200 -36.87 -9.87 -3.00
C ALA A 200 -37.00 -10.66 -1.68
N LEU A 201 -36.84 -9.98 -0.55
CA LEU A 201 -37.01 -10.58 0.77
C LEU A 201 -38.46 -11.09 0.95
N THR A 202 -38.60 -12.32 1.44
CA THR A 202 -39.91 -12.96 1.70
C THR A 202 -40.14 -13.17 3.19
N THR A 203 -41.39 -13.34 3.62
CA THR A 203 -41.74 -13.67 5.02
C THR A 203 -41.55 -15.15 5.37
N ARG A 204 -41.19 -15.99 4.39
CA ARG A 204 -40.91 -17.41 4.64
C ARG A 204 -39.62 -17.53 5.44
N LYS A 205 -39.66 -18.17 6.61
CA LYS A 205 -38.44 -18.48 7.37
C LYS A 205 -37.61 -19.56 6.64
N PRO A 206 -36.27 -19.49 6.65
CA PRO A 206 -35.41 -20.56 6.14
C PRO A 206 -35.61 -21.84 6.96
N THR A 207 -35.57 -23.00 6.31
CA THR A 207 -35.90 -24.29 6.96
C THR A 207 -34.67 -25.12 7.30
N GLY A 208 -33.49 -24.69 6.80
CA GLY A 208 -32.30 -25.52 6.77
C GLY A 208 -32.50 -26.77 5.90
N ASN A 209 -31.56 -27.71 5.99
CA ASN A 209 -31.47 -28.91 5.14
C ASN A 209 -32.51 -30.01 5.45
N SER A 210 -33.69 -29.65 5.98
CA SER A 210 -34.63 -30.52 6.68
C SER A 210 -35.62 -31.30 5.80
N GLY A 211 -35.44 -31.36 4.47
CA GLY A 211 -36.38 -32.09 3.61
C GLY A 211 -35.88 -32.52 2.23
N LYS A 212 -36.44 -33.63 1.73
CA LYS A 212 -36.58 -33.86 0.28
C LYS A 212 -37.72 -32.96 -0.21
N LYS A 213 -37.57 -32.38 -1.40
CA LYS A 213 -38.69 -31.78 -2.12
C LYS A 213 -39.77 -32.85 -2.37
N PRO A 214 -41.05 -32.48 -2.58
CA PRO A 214 -42.09 -33.41 -3.04
C PRO A 214 -41.71 -34.20 -4.32
N THR A 215 -40.76 -33.67 -5.09
CA THR A 215 -40.16 -34.28 -6.29
C THR A 215 -39.00 -35.25 -6.01
N GLY A 216 -38.77 -35.64 -4.76
CA GLY A 216 -37.70 -36.56 -4.33
C GLY A 216 -36.27 -35.98 -4.34
N LYS A 217 -36.05 -34.83 -4.99
CA LYS A 217 -34.76 -34.12 -5.02
C LYS A 217 -34.42 -33.51 -3.64
N PRO A 218 -33.14 -33.42 -3.24
CA PRO A 218 -32.75 -32.68 -2.04
C PRO A 218 -33.28 -31.23 -2.08
N ALA A 219 -33.69 -30.68 -0.93
CA ALA A 219 -33.86 -29.24 -0.80
C ALA A 219 -32.53 -28.53 -1.05
N LYS A 220 -32.58 -27.27 -1.50
CA LYS A 220 -31.39 -26.39 -1.48
C LYS A 220 -31.21 -25.92 -0.04
N ASP A 221 -29.99 -25.98 0.48
CA ASP A 221 -29.67 -25.46 1.81
C ASP A 221 -29.82 -23.93 1.86
N ASP A 222 -30.93 -23.48 2.43
CA ASP A 222 -31.32 -22.08 2.56
C ASP A 222 -31.15 -21.51 3.96
N ARG A 223 -30.40 -22.19 4.87
CA ARG A 223 -30.30 -21.83 6.29
C ARG A 223 -29.92 -20.36 6.57
N TYR A 224 -29.06 -19.78 5.71
CA TYR A 224 -28.56 -18.40 5.80
C TYR A 224 -29.33 -17.42 4.90
N ARG A 225 -30.47 -17.83 4.33
CA ARG A 225 -31.24 -16.98 3.41
C ARG A 225 -32.05 -15.96 4.24
N PRO A 226 -31.86 -14.65 4.03
CA PRO A 226 -32.54 -13.61 4.79
C PRO A 226 -34.07 -13.63 4.52
N TYR A 227 -34.83 -13.15 5.48
CA TYR A 227 -36.30 -13.11 5.42
C TYR A 227 -36.85 -11.91 6.21
N ARG A 228 -38.12 -11.55 5.99
CA ARG A 228 -38.80 -10.51 6.79
C ARG A 228 -39.59 -11.11 7.93
N ASP A 229 -39.42 -10.56 9.12
CA ASP A 229 -40.31 -10.73 10.27
C ASP A 229 -40.89 -9.36 10.61
N GLY A 230 -42.15 -9.13 10.23
CA GLY A 230 -42.73 -7.78 10.20
C GLY A 230 -41.96 -6.83 9.28
N THR A 231 -41.47 -5.72 9.85
CA THR A 231 -40.63 -4.71 9.18
C THR A 231 -39.13 -5.01 9.25
N THR A 232 -38.72 -5.98 10.06
CA THR A 232 -37.31 -6.33 10.31
C THR A 232 -36.84 -7.39 9.32
N THR A 233 -35.68 -7.20 8.70
CA THR A 233 -34.97 -8.26 8.00
C THR A 233 -34.19 -9.09 9.01
N VAL A 234 -34.34 -10.41 8.96
CA VAL A 234 -33.67 -11.37 9.84
C VAL A 234 -32.82 -12.32 8.99
N MET A 235 -31.58 -12.56 9.41
CA MET A 235 -30.68 -13.53 8.79
C MET A 235 -29.91 -14.30 9.87
N HIS A 236 -29.99 -15.64 9.85
CA HIS A 236 -29.11 -16.47 10.66
C HIS A 236 -27.72 -16.49 10.02
N LYS A 237 -26.68 -16.30 10.84
CA LYS A 237 -25.28 -16.16 10.42
C LYS A 237 -24.50 -17.46 10.59
N ALA A 238 -23.26 -17.50 10.07
CA ALA A 238 -22.39 -18.68 10.14
C ALA A 238 -21.82 -18.96 11.54
N ASP A 239 -21.71 -17.94 12.40
CA ASP A 239 -21.33 -18.01 13.82
C ASP A 239 -22.44 -18.58 14.73
N GLY A 240 -23.67 -18.73 14.19
CA GLY A 240 -24.85 -19.15 14.94
C GLY A 240 -25.63 -17.99 15.57
N ALA A 241 -25.13 -16.75 15.50
CA ALA A 241 -25.88 -15.56 15.85
C ALA A 241 -26.90 -15.20 14.75
N THR A 242 -27.65 -14.13 14.96
CA THR A 242 -28.68 -13.65 14.03
C THR A 242 -28.53 -12.16 13.82
N PHE A 243 -28.39 -11.77 12.56
CA PHE A 243 -28.50 -10.39 12.12
C PHE A 243 -29.96 -9.95 12.11
N THR A 244 -30.24 -8.73 12.60
CA THR A 244 -31.54 -8.09 12.53
C THR A 244 -31.38 -6.64 12.10
N GLY A 245 -31.92 -6.27 10.93
CA GLY A 245 -31.78 -4.91 10.40
C GLY A 245 -33.06 -4.37 9.78
N THR A 246 -33.03 -3.09 9.39
CA THR A 246 -34.19 -2.37 8.82
C THR A 246 -33.85 -1.83 7.43
N CYS A 247 -34.86 -1.79 6.56
CA CYS A 247 -34.80 -1.14 5.25
C CYS A 247 -35.55 0.18 5.32
N GLN A 248 -34.81 1.22 5.73
CA GLN A 248 -35.33 2.56 6.00
C GLN A 248 -35.76 3.24 4.71
N THR A 249 -37.01 3.73 4.68
CA THR A 249 -37.55 4.47 3.55
C THR A 249 -37.11 5.94 3.58
N GLY A 250 -36.94 6.54 2.40
CA GLY A 250 -36.68 7.97 2.22
C GLY A 250 -36.75 8.36 0.75
N ASP A 251 -36.17 9.50 0.39
CA ASP A 251 -36.10 9.99 -1.00
C ASP A 251 -35.57 8.93 -1.96
N GLY A 252 -36.39 8.53 -2.93
CA GLY A 252 -36.04 7.53 -3.94
C GLY A 252 -35.74 6.12 -3.41
N PHE A 253 -35.96 5.84 -2.12
CA PHE A 253 -35.64 4.53 -1.51
C PHE A 253 -36.81 4.00 -0.70
N THR A 254 -37.24 2.80 -1.05
CA THR A 254 -38.35 2.08 -0.43
C THR A 254 -37.86 0.82 0.26
N ALA A 255 -38.68 0.26 1.16
CA ALA A 255 -38.35 -1.03 1.75
C ALA A 255 -38.26 -2.17 0.71
N ALA A 256 -38.78 -2.01 -0.51
CA ALA A 256 -38.70 -3.02 -1.57
C ALA A 256 -37.33 -3.09 -2.27
N ASP A 257 -36.49 -2.06 -2.10
CA ASP A 257 -35.16 -1.99 -2.73
C ASP A 257 -34.13 -2.89 -2.01
N CYS A 258 -34.40 -3.23 -0.74
CA CYS A 258 -33.75 -4.35 -0.06
C CYS A 258 -34.19 -5.72 -0.60
N ASN A 259 -33.23 -6.62 -0.77
CA ASN A 259 -33.40 -7.94 -1.36
C ASN A 259 -32.55 -8.98 -0.61
N GLU A 260 -32.40 -10.22 -1.11
CA GLU A 260 -31.59 -11.25 -0.44
C GLU A 260 -30.07 -10.99 -0.49
N LYS A 261 -29.62 -9.84 -1.02
CA LYS A 261 -28.23 -9.37 -1.07
C LYS A 261 -28.02 -8.11 -0.25
N ILE A 262 -28.79 -7.05 -0.49
CA ILE A 262 -28.88 -5.85 0.37
C ILE A 262 -29.96 -6.11 1.41
N ILE A 263 -29.56 -6.58 2.59
CA ILE A 263 -30.49 -7.11 3.61
C ILE A 263 -31.01 -6.03 4.55
N SER A 264 -30.25 -4.96 4.75
CA SER A 264 -30.67 -3.73 5.43
C SER A 264 -30.08 -2.51 4.72
N ALA A 265 -30.71 -1.36 4.91
CA ALA A 265 -30.22 -0.08 4.43
C ALA A 265 -30.77 1.04 5.32
N ARG A 266 -29.88 1.85 5.88
CA ARG A 266 -30.16 2.93 6.82
C ARG A 266 -29.32 4.16 6.51
N TYR A 267 -29.72 5.31 7.04
CA TYR A 267 -28.97 6.55 6.90
C TYR A 267 -28.93 7.36 8.21
N PHE A 268 -27.82 8.06 8.41
CA PHE A 268 -27.46 8.82 9.62
C PHE A 268 -27.02 10.21 9.17
N ALA A 269 -27.83 11.21 9.51
CA ALA A 269 -27.72 12.58 8.99
C ALA A 269 -28.16 13.63 10.03
N LYS A 270 -28.31 13.25 11.30
CA LYS A 270 -28.93 14.10 12.30
C LYS A 270 -28.07 15.33 12.58
N GLY A 271 -26.75 15.17 12.66
CA GLY A 271 -25.82 16.29 12.77
C GLY A 271 -25.78 17.07 11.46
N TRP A 272 -25.61 16.37 10.33
CA TRP A 272 -25.45 17.04 9.03
C TRP A 272 -26.67 17.88 8.63
N LEU A 273 -27.89 17.37 8.84
CA LEU A 273 -29.14 18.10 8.58
C LEU A 273 -29.37 19.30 9.51
N GLN A 274 -28.68 19.37 10.66
CA GLN A 274 -28.70 20.54 11.55
C GLN A 274 -27.73 21.63 11.08
N GLY A 275 -26.57 21.24 10.53
CA GLY A 275 -25.57 22.18 9.99
C GLY A 275 -25.89 22.69 8.59
N VAL A 276 -26.39 21.83 7.70
CA VAL A 276 -26.55 22.15 6.27
C VAL A 276 -28.00 22.52 5.94
N PRO A 277 -28.28 23.74 5.43
CA PRO A 277 -29.62 24.18 5.08
C PRO A 277 -30.13 23.45 3.82
N GLU A 278 -31.44 23.20 3.74
CA GLU A 278 -32.08 22.46 2.63
C GLU A 278 -31.75 23.00 1.24
N SER A 279 -31.60 24.32 1.11
CA SER A 279 -31.19 24.99 -0.13
C SER A 279 -29.83 24.51 -0.66
N ASN A 280 -28.93 24.04 0.20
CA ASN A 280 -27.57 23.60 -0.14
C ASN A 280 -27.38 22.07 -0.15
N ARG A 281 -28.39 21.27 0.20
CA ARG A 281 -28.26 19.80 0.25
C ARG A 281 -28.29 19.19 -1.17
N ALA A 282 -27.38 18.27 -1.46
CA ALA A 282 -27.40 17.46 -2.67
C ALA A 282 -27.78 15.99 -2.35
N GLY A 283 -28.08 15.22 -3.40
CA GLY A 283 -28.42 13.80 -3.29
C GLY A 283 -29.81 13.51 -2.71
N TYR A 284 -29.93 12.38 -2.00
CA TYR A 284 -31.17 11.82 -1.47
C TYR A 284 -31.11 11.70 0.06
N ILE A 285 -32.13 12.19 0.79
CA ILE A 285 -32.27 11.97 2.24
C ILE A 285 -32.87 10.57 2.48
N SER A 286 -32.06 9.57 2.17
CA SER A 286 -32.37 8.14 2.27
C SER A 286 -31.07 7.32 2.23
N PRO A 287 -31.11 5.98 2.35
CA PRO A 287 -29.93 5.14 2.16
C PRO A 287 -29.41 5.10 0.71
N ARG A 288 -30.08 5.77 -0.24
CA ARG A 288 -29.68 5.80 -1.66
C ARG A 288 -28.39 6.59 -1.85
N ASP A 289 -27.48 6.00 -2.60
CA ASP A 289 -26.28 6.64 -3.10
C ASP A 289 -26.61 7.64 -4.23
N SER A 290 -26.04 8.84 -4.15
CA SER A 290 -26.07 9.86 -5.20
C SER A 290 -24.72 10.06 -5.87
N GLU A 291 -23.63 9.67 -5.22
CA GLU A 291 -22.26 10.03 -5.56
C GLU A 291 -21.53 8.85 -6.22
N GLY A 292 -21.56 7.66 -5.61
CA GLY A 292 -21.10 6.40 -6.20
C GLY A 292 -20.10 5.60 -5.35
N HIS A 293 -19.43 6.21 -4.39
CA HIS A 293 -18.37 5.62 -3.57
C HIS A 293 -18.86 4.42 -2.74
N GLY A 294 -19.96 4.55 -2.01
CA GLY A 294 -20.58 3.42 -1.27
C GLY A 294 -21.04 2.28 -2.17
N THR A 295 -21.55 2.60 -3.36
CA THR A 295 -21.84 1.57 -4.38
C THR A 295 -20.56 0.86 -4.85
N HIS A 296 -19.45 1.58 -4.98
CA HIS A 296 -18.14 1.06 -5.41
C HIS A 296 -17.50 0.17 -4.34
N THR A 297 -17.48 0.62 -3.10
CA THR A 297 -16.88 -0.08 -1.96
C THR A 297 -17.68 -1.34 -1.61
N ALA A 298 -19.01 -1.24 -1.47
CA ALA A 298 -19.87 -2.39 -1.23
C ALA A 298 -19.82 -3.44 -2.37
N SER A 299 -19.72 -3.00 -3.63
CA SER A 299 -19.62 -3.93 -4.77
C SER A 299 -18.21 -4.54 -4.91
N THR A 300 -17.16 -3.87 -4.46
CA THR A 300 -15.81 -4.43 -4.34
C THR A 300 -15.73 -5.48 -3.23
N ALA A 301 -16.33 -5.21 -2.06
CA ALA A 301 -16.32 -6.15 -0.93
C ALA A 301 -17.16 -7.40 -1.23
N ALA A 302 -18.38 -7.21 -1.72
CA ALA A 302 -19.37 -8.27 -1.82
C ALA A 302 -20.22 -8.28 -3.11
N GLY A 303 -19.90 -7.52 -4.16
CA GLY A 303 -20.64 -7.57 -5.43
C GLY A 303 -20.80 -9.00 -5.97
N ASN A 304 -21.96 -9.28 -6.58
CA ASN A 304 -22.27 -10.59 -7.17
C ASN A 304 -21.20 -11.05 -8.18
N ALA A 305 -20.91 -12.34 -8.20
CA ALA A 305 -19.94 -12.91 -9.14
C ALA A 305 -20.48 -13.04 -10.56
N ASN A 306 -19.60 -12.79 -11.54
CA ASN A 306 -19.87 -12.86 -12.99
C ASN A 306 -20.81 -11.75 -13.50
N VAL A 307 -20.74 -10.56 -12.89
CA VAL A 307 -21.44 -9.37 -13.37
C VAL A 307 -20.65 -8.77 -14.52
N ARG A 308 -21.25 -8.58 -15.69
CA ARG A 308 -20.55 -8.00 -16.83
C ARG A 308 -20.48 -6.48 -16.67
N ALA A 309 -19.27 -5.95 -16.56
CA ALA A 309 -19.01 -4.52 -16.44
C ALA A 309 -18.87 -3.92 -17.85
N THR A 310 -19.71 -2.94 -18.15
CA THR A 310 -19.68 -2.22 -19.43
C THR A 310 -19.79 -0.73 -19.16
N VAL A 311 -18.90 0.04 -19.77
CA VAL A 311 -18.79 1.49 -19.60
C VAL A 311 -18.93 2.13 -20.98
N GLY A 312 -20.06 2.79 -21.22
CA GLY A 312 -20.39 3.28 -22.55
C GLY A 312 -20.46 2.13 -23.57
N SER A 313 -19.54 2.13 -24.55
CA SER A 313 -19.38 1.05 -25.53
C SER A 313 -18.48 -0.10 -25.09
N ASP A 314 -17.73 0.08 -24.00
CA ASP A 314 -16.57 -0.75 -23.71
C ASP A 314 -16.86 -1.81 -22.66
N ASP A 315 -16.69 -3.07 -23.08
CA ASP A 315 -16.85 -4.25 -22.25
C ASP A 315 -15.52 -4.60 -21.58
N PHE A 316 -15.50 -4.45 -20.25
CA PHE A 316 -14.37 -4.82 -19.40
C PHE A 316 -14.49 -6.26 -18.86
N GLY A 317 -15.47 -7.02 -19.35
CA GLY A 317 -15.64 -8.43 -19.03
C GLY A 317 -16.42 -8.64 -17.73
N ALA A 318 -16.20 -9.78 -17.09
CA ALA A 318 -16.94 -10.18 -15.89
C ALA A 318 -16.16 -9.82 -14.62
N ILE A 319 -16.80 -9.06 -13.73
CA ILE A 319 -16.30 -8.70 -12.40
C ILE A 319 -17.05 -9.47 -11.30
N SER A 320 -16.56 -9.31 -10.07
CA SER A 320 -17.09 -9.88 -8.84
C SER A 320 -16.55 -9.07 -7.67
N GLY A 321 -17.30 -8.96 -6.57
CA GLY A 321 -16.70 -8.62 -5.29
C GLY A 321 -15.88 -9.79 -4.74
N VAL A 322 -15.09 -9.54 -3.70
CA VAL A 322 -14.23 -10.54 -3.05
C VAL A 322 -15.03 -11.64 -2.34
N ALA A 323 -16.13 -11.28 -1.66
CA ALA A 323 -17.05 -12.18 -0.96
C ALA A 323 -18.45 -12.20 -1.63
N PRO A 324 -18.59 -12.72 -2.87
CA PRO A 324 -19.80 -12.55 -3.67
C PRO A 324 -21.06 -13.23 -3.09
N ALA A 325 -20.93 -14.14 -2.12
CA ALA A 325 -22.06 -14.77 -1.43
C ALA A 325 -22.34 -14.22 -0.02
N ALA A 326 -21.58 -13.23 0.47
CA ALA A 326 -21.91 -12.48 1.69
C ALA A 326 -23.12 -11.56 1.47
N ALA A 327 -23.82 -11.20 2.54
CA ALA A 327 -24.85 -10.18 2.52
C ALA A 327 -24.26 -8.79 2.79
N VAL A 328 -24.94 -7.74 2.33
CA VAL A 328 -24.57 -6.33 2.54
C VAL A 328 -25.63 -5.65 3.41
N ALA A 329 -25.18 -4.93 4.43
CA ALA A 329 -25.97 -4.06 5.28
C ALA A 329 -25.44 -2.63 5.13
N VAL A 330 -26.27 -1.68 4.74
CA VAL A 330 -25.83 -0.32 4.33
C VAL A 330 -26.13 0.70 5.41
N TYR A 331 -25.14 1.53 5.75
CA TYR A 331 -25.23 2.58 6.76
C TYR A 331 -24.69 3.90 6.19
N LYS A 332 -25.53 4.62 5.44
CA LYS A 332 -25.14 5.91 4.85
C LYS A 332 -24.86 6.94 5.93
N ALA A 333 -23.62 7.43 6.02
CA ALA A 333 -23.22 8.46 6.97
C ALA A 333 -22.52 9.67 6.30
N LEU A 334 -22.27 9.58 4.98
CA LEU A 334 -21.69 10.67 4.20
C LEU A 334 -22.73 11.32 3.28
N TRP A 335 -22.56 12.62 3.10
CA TRP A 335 -23.51 13.53 2.48
C TRP A 335 -22.81 14.52 1.56
N GLU A 336 -23.55 15.11 0.63
CA GLU A 336 -23.05 16.07 -0.35
C GLU A 336 -23.73 17.44 -0.18
N SER A 337 -22.96 18.53 -0.24
CA SER A 337 -23.49 19.88 -0.46
C SER A 337 -23.35 20.30 -1.92
N LYS A 338 -24.25 21.17 -2.41
CA LYS A 338 -24.25 21.65 -3.80
C LYS A 338 -23.01 22.49 -4.15
N ASP A 339 -22.40 23.11 -3.14
CA ASP A 339 -21.15 23.86 -3.23
C ASP A 339 -19.89 23.01 -2.93
N GLY A 340 -20.05 21.74 -2.53
CA GLY A 340 -18.97 20.84 -2.13
C GLY A 340 -18.32 21.15 -0.77
N THR A 341 -18.56 22.32 -0.18
CA THR A 341 -17.85 22.81 1.03
C THR A 341 -18.28 22.12 2.33
N GLN A 342 -19.45 21.49 2.32
CA GLN A 342 -20.07 20.80 3.47
C GLN A 342 -20.37 19.33 3.13
N SER A 343 -19.70 18.79 2.12
CA SER A 343 -19.70 17.36 1.79
C SER A 343 -18.82 16.58 2.76
N GLY A 344 -19.29 15.43 3.23
CA GLY A 344 -18.59 14.57 4.19
C GLY A 344 -19.53 13.90 5.19
N GLY A 345 -18.96 13.32 6.25
CA GLY A 345 -19.70 12.74 7.38
C GLY A 345 -19.25 13.39 8.69
N LEU A 346 -20.20 13.68 9.58
CA LEU A 346 -19.88 14.18 10.93
C LEU A 346 -19.64 13.01 11.87
N THR A 347 -18.67 13.16 12.79
CA THR A 347 -18.30 12.13 13.78
C THR A 347 -19.51 11.59 14.56
N SER A 348 -20.50 12.43 14.86
CA SER A 348 -21.73 12.01 15.56
C SER A 348 -22.65 11.11 14.73
N ASP A 349 -22.75 11.34 13.41
CA ASP A 349 -23.53 10.51 12.49
C ASP A 349 -22.74 9.22 12.13
N LEU A 350 -21.41 9.29 12.04
CA LEU A 350 -20.51 8.14 11.87
C LEU A 350 -20.54 7.19 13.07
N VAL A 351 -20.45 7.71 14.30
CA VAL A 351 -20.59 6.91 15.54
C VAL A 351 -21.95 6.24 15.60
N ALA A 352 -23.03 6.94 15.23
CA ALA A 352 -24.37 6.35 15.18
C ALA A 352 -24.50 5.24 14.12
N ALA A 353 -23.80 5.36 12.99
CA ALA A 353 -23.72 4.31 11.98
C ALA A 353 -22.96 3.07 12.47
N ILE A 354 -21.81 3.27 13.14
CA ILE A 354 -21.00 2.18 13.73
C ILE A 354 -21.78 1.44 14.83
N ASP A 355 -22.35 2.18 15.79
CA ASP A 355 -23.16 1.63 16.88
C ASP A 355 -24.32 0.78 16.34
N GLN A 356 -25.04 1.31 15.34
CA GLN A 356 -26.13 0.58 14.73
C GLN A 356 -25.68 -0.65 13.93
N ALA A 357 -24.52 -0.60 13.26
CA ALA A 357 -23.99 -1.76 12.54
C ALA A 357 -23.65 -2.91 13.49
N VAL A 358 -23.06 -2.61 14.64
CA VAL A 358 -22.79 -3.58 15.71
C VAL A 358 -24.11 -4.11 16.29
N ALA A 359 -25.08 -3.24 16.57
CA ALA A 359 -26.39 -3.61 17.12
C ALA A 359 -27.24 -4.46 16.17
N ASP A 360 -27.19 -4.20 14.85
CA ASP A 360 -27.85 -5.01 13.82
C ASP A 360 -27.16 -6.39 13.65
N GLY A 361 -25.89 -6.53 14.10
CA GLY A 361 -25.17 -7.80 14.20
C GLY A 361 -24.29 -8.17 13.01
N VAL A 362 -23.68 -7.20 12.34
CA VAL A 362 -22.73 -7.44 11.23
C VAL A 362 -21.49 -8.23 11.68
N ASP A 363 -20.82 -8.92 10.76
CA ASP A 363 -19.56 -9.63 11.04
C ASP A 363 -18.32 -8.79 10.70
N VAL A 364 -18.45 -7.92 9.69
CA VAL A 364 -17.37 -7.10 9.15
C VAL A 364 -17.90 -5.69 8.95
N ILE A 365 -17.12 -4.66 9.28
CA ILE A 365 -17.33 -3.27 8.86
C ILE A 365 -16.29 -2.92 7.79
N ASN A 366 -16.79 -2.48 6.63
CA ASN A 366 -16.02 -1.72 5.67
C ASN A 366 -16.18 -0.22 6.00
N TYR A 367 -15.06 0.43 6.34
CA TYR A 367 -14.99 1.85 6.68
C TYR A 367 -13.98 2.53 5.74
N SER A 368 -14.40 2.76 4.49
CA SER A 368 -13.58 3.35 3.43
C SER A 368 -13.38 4.87 3.59
N LEU A 369 -13.22 5.32 4.83
CA LEU A 369 -13.33 6.71 5.27
C LEU A 369 -12.12 7.09 6.14
N GLY A 370 -11.81 8.38 6.20
CA GLY A 370 -10.81 8.94 7.11
C GLY A 370 -10.92 10.47 7.18
N ALA A 371 -10.32 11.06 8.22
CA ALA A 371 -10.18 12.49 8.36
C ALA A 371 -9.00 13.04 7.52
N GLN A 372 -8.84 14.36 7.49
CA GLN A 372 -7.71 15.02 6.82
C GLN A 372 -6.39 14.91 7.61
N PHE A 373 -6.50 14.63 8.91
CA PHE A 373 -5.41 14.45 9.86
C PHE A 373 -5.62 13.13 10.60
N GLU A 374 -4.58 12.59 11.23
CA GLU A 374 -4.68 11.38 12.06
C GLU A 374 -5.65 11.62 13.22
N SER A 375 -6.62 10.71 13.38
CA SER A 375 -7.56 10.73 14.52
C SER A 375 -6.88 10.17 15.78
N ASP A 376 -6.95 10.90 16.89
CA ASP A 376 -6.51 10.41 18.20
C ASP A 376 -7.26 9.13 18.62
N TYR A 377 -6.60 8.28 19.42
CA TYR A 377 -7.16 6.98 19.80
C TYR A 377 -8.38 7.04 20.73
N ASP A 378 -8.62 8.19 21.38
CA ASP A 378 -9.81 8.46 22.18
C ASP A 378 -10.89 9.27 21.44
N ASP A 379 -10.70 9.59 20.14
CA ASP A 379 -11.76 10.12 19.29
C ASP A 379 -13.02 9.22 19.37
N PRO A 380 -14.24 9.80 19.42
CA PRO A 380 -15.47 9.02 19.53
C PRO A 380 -15.67 7.97 18.45
N SER A 381 -15.23 8.21 17.21
CA SER A 381 -15.28 7.21 16.13
C SER A 381 -14.29 6.08 16.34
N GLN A 382 -13.03 6.39 16.72
CA GLN A 382 -12.04 5.36 17.04
C GLN A 382 -12.47 4.51 18.24
N THR A 383 -13.06 5.14 19.28
CA THR A 383 -13.69 4.44 20.42
C THR A 383 -14.87 3.56 19.98
N ALA A 384 -15.72 4.01 19.05
CA ALA A 384 -16.81 3.19 18.52
C ALA A 384 -16.28 1.97 17.73
N LEU A 385 -15.24 2.15 16.91
CA LEU A 385 -14.57 1.06 16.20
C LEU A 385 -13.87 0.07 17.15
N ARG A 386 -13.34 0.54 18.30
CA ARG A 386 -12.81 -0.33 19.36
C ARG A 386 -13.88 -1.25 19.91
N ASN A 387 -15.03 -0.68 20.23
CA ASN A 387 -16.15 -1.42 20.80
C ASN A 387 -16.76 -2.40 19.77
N ALA A 388 -16.77 -2.04 18.49
CA ALA A 388 -17.13 -2.97 17.41
C ALA A 388 -16.16 -4.17 17.33
N ALA A 389 -14.85 -3.92 17.37
CA ALA A 389 -13.84 -4.98 17.38
C ALA A 389 -13.92 -5.85 18.65
N ALA A 390 -14.21 -5.26 19.82
CA ALA A 390 -14.45 -5.97 21.07
C ALA A 390 -15.71 -6.85 21.02
N ALA A 391 -16.75 -6.42 20.31
CA ALA A 391 -17.95 -7.20 20.02
C ALA A 391 -17.72 -8.34 18.99
N GLY A 392 -16.51 -8.48 18.45
CA GLY A 392 -16.14 -9.52 17.50
C GLY A 392 -16.28 -9.13 16.02
N VAL A 393 -16.62 -7.88 15.72
CA VAL A 393 -16.73 -7.37 14.34
C VAL A 393 -15.35 -7.08 13.77
N PHE A 394 -15.03 -7.58 12.57
CA PHE A 394 -13.79 -7.21 11.90
C PHE A 394 -13.91 -5.82 11.29
N VAL A 395 -13.01 -4.91 11.66
CA VAL A 395 -12.99 -3.53 11.13
C VAL A 395 -11.86 -3.36 10.11
N ALA A 396 -12.20 -3.04 8.87
CA ALA A 396 -11.27 -2.60 7.84
C ALA A 396 -11.40 -1.08 7.64
N THR A 397 -10.29 -0.35 7.66
CA THR A 397 -10.26 1.11 7.50
C THR A 397 -9.30 1.56 6.39
N ALA A 398 -9.67 2.64 5.70
CA ALA A 398 -8.77 3.29 4.76
C ALA A 398 -7.59 3.95 5.48
N GLY A 399 -6.38 3.83 4.92
CA GLY A 399 -5.20 4.53 5.44
C GLY A 399 -5.12 6.02 5.07
N GLY A 400 -5.93 6.50 4.13
CA GLY A 400 -5.87 7.87 3.61
C GLY A 400 -5.22 7.96 2.21
N ASN A 401 -5.39 9.11 1.56
CA ASN A 401 -4.94 9.37 0.19
C ASN A 401 -4.05 10.63 0.10
N ALA A 402 -3.31 10.94 1.17
CA ALA A 402 -2.47 12.13 1.32
C ALA A 402 -0.95 11.82 1.25
N GLY A 403 -0.58 10.63 0.77
CA GLY A 403 0.82 10.28 0.50
C GLY A 403 1.41 11.05 -0.70
N PRO A 404 2.73 10.96 -0.92
CA PRO A 404 3.64 9.95 -0.38
C PRO A 404 4.38 10.37 0.91
N ASP A 405 4.09 11.54 1.46
CA ASP A 405 4.83 12.07 2.61
C ASP A 405 4.58 11.24 3.89
N ALA A 406 5.57 11.24 4.79
CA ALA A 406 5.50 10.52 6.06
C ALA A 406 4.40 11.09 6.99
N SER A 407 3.87 10.24 7.87
CA SER A 407 2.84 10.61 8.85
C SER A 407 1.57 11.24 8.26
N SER A 408 1.18 10.81 7.06
CA SER A 408 0.03 11.33 6.29
C SER A 408 -1.23 10.48 6.38
N LEU A 409 -1.25 9.47 7.26
CA LEU A 409 -2.31 8.45 7.36
C LEU A 409 -3.27 8.66 8.54
N ASP A 410 -4.42 7.99 8.48
CA ASP A 410 -5.47 8.00 9.52
C ASP A 410 -5.91 6.56 9.87
N ASN A 411 -6.84 6.44 10.83
CA ASN A 411 -7.37 5.18 11.35
C ASN A 411 -6.28 4.26 11.93
N THR A 412 -5.35 4.84 12.67
CA THR A 412 -4.13 4.19 13.19
C THR A 412 -4.34 3.34 14.42
N ALA A 413 -5.56 3.29 14.97
CA ALA A 413 -5.81 2.56 16.20
C ALA A 413 -5.48 1.04 16.08
N PRO A 414 -5.10 0.36 17.17
CA PRO A 414 -4.70 -1.06 17.09
C PRO A 414 -5.83 -2.02 16.65
N TRP A 415 -7.07 -1.66 16.95
CA TRP A 415 -8.26 -2.49 16.72
C TRP A 415 -8.81 -2.41 15.28
N THR A 416 -8.40 -1.42 14.49
CA THR A 416 -8.75 -1.28 13.06
C THR A 416 -7.70 -1.95 12.18
N THR A 417 -8.06 -2.50 11.02
CA THR A 417 -7.09 -2.96 10.00
C THR A 417 -6.90 -1.87 8.96
N THR A 418 -5.81 -1.11 9.07
CA THR A 418 -5.55 0.06 8.22
C THR A 418 -4.92 -0.35 6.90
N VAL A 419 -5.56 -0.01 5.77
CA VAL A 419 -5.22 -0.57 4.45
C VAL A 419 -4.58 0.47 3.53
N ALA A 420 -3.40 0.13 2.99
CA ALA A 420 -2.71 0.86 1.93
C ALA A 420 -3.19 0.45 0.53
N ALA A 421 -3.10 1.36 -0.44
CA ALA A 421 -3.52 1.11 -1.82
C ALA A 421 -2.36 0.56 -2.67
N GLY A 422 -2.51 -0.66 -3.17
CA GLY A 422 -1.62 -1.32 -4.11
C GLY A 422 -2.09 -1.21 -5.57
N THR A 423 -1.14 -1.24 -6.51
CA THR A 423 -1.42 -1.36 -7.94
C THR A 423 -1.64 -2.81 -8.36
N ILE A 424 -2.50 -3.02 -9.36
CA ILE A 424 -2.67 -4.30 -10.07
C ILE A 424 -2.12 -4.21 -11.49
N ALA A 425 -2.28 -5.25 -12.32
CA ALA A 425 -1.83 -5.14 -13.71
C ALA A 425 -2.63 -4.04 -14.44
N PRO A 426 -1.97 -3.10 -15.13
CA PRO A 426 -2.68 -1.96 -15.71
C PRO A 426 -3.38 -2.29 -17.02
N TYR A 427 -4.45 -1.54 -17.32
CA TYR A 427 -4.84 -1.29 -18.70
C TYR A 427 -3.83 -0.32 -19.31
N THR A 428 -3.26 -0.65 -20.48
CA THR A 428 -2.19 0.14 -21.09
C THR A 428 -2.62 0.83 -22.38
N GLY A 429 -2.00 1.98 -22.64
CA GLY A 429 -2.04 2.68 -23.92
C GLY A 429 -0.63 3.16 -24.29
N THR A 430 -0.38 3.36 -25.58
CA THR A 430 0.92 3.77 -26.10
C THR A 430 0.82 5.12 -26.80
N VAL A 431 1.68 6.06 -26.38
CA VAL A 431 1.99 7.30 -27.10
C VAL A 431 3.11 7.00 -28.10
N THR A 432 2.81 6.99 -29.40
CA THR A 432 3.82 6.93 -30.46
C THR A 432 4.05 8.32 -31.01
N LEU A 433 5.26 8.85 -30.81
CA LEU A 433 5.68 10.16 -31.31
C LEU A 433 5.98 10.12 -32.81
N GLY A 434 5.87 11.26 -33.49
CA GLY A 434 6.20 11.41 -34.92
C GLY A 434 7.66 11.12 -35.29
N ASN A 435 8.55 11.02 -34.30
CA ASN A 435 9.94 10.56 -34.47
C ASN A 435 10.09 9.02 -34.39
N GLY A 436 8.99 8.27 -34.25
CA GLY A 436 8.94 6.81 -34.18
C GLY A 436 9.16 6.22 -32.77
N LYS A 437 9.55 7.02 -31.77
CA LYS A 437 9.64 6.53 -30.38
C LYS A 437 8.25 6.28 -29.81
N SER A 438 8.10 5.22 -29.03
CA SER A 438 6.83 4.82 -28.44
C SER A 438 6.97 4.60 -26.93
N TYR A 439 5.99 5.08 -26.18
CA TYR A 439 5.98 5.09 -24.72
C TYR A 439 4.67 4.50 -24.22
N ALA A 440 4.74 3.38 -23.50
CA ALA A 440 3.57 2.73 -22.91
C ALA A 440 3.31 3.32 -21.53
N GLY A 441 2.07 3.71 -21.27
CA GLY A 441 1.57 4.19 -19.98
C GLY A 441 0.25 3.52 -19.61
N ILE A 442 -0.34 3.95 -18.49
CA ILE A 442 -1.69 3.51 -18.13
C ILE A 442 -2.72 4.19 -19.03
N SER A 443 -3.70 3.43 -19.50
CA SER A 443 -4.84 3.95 -20.23
C SER A 443 -6.05 3.01 -20.13
N THR A 444 -7.10 3.55 -19.54
CA THR A 444 -8.46 3.00 -19.44
C THR A 444 -9.41 3.58 -20.50
N SER A 445 -8.95 4.55 -21.30
CA SER A 445 -9.77 5.36 -22.23
C SER A 445 -9.32 5.33 -23.71
N VAL A 446 -8.13 4.81 -24.03
CA VAL A 446 -7.70 4.62 -25.44
C VAL A 446 -8.25 3.31 -25.97
N HIS A 447 -9.52 3.35 -26.41
CA HIS A 447 -10.22 2.21 -27.01
C HIS A 447 -10.00 2.13 -28.52
N ASN A 448 -10.10 3.28 -29.19
CA ASN A 448 -9.85 3.47 -30.61
C ASN A 448 -8.55 4.28 -30.79
N THR A 449 -7.81 4.01 -31.88
CA THR A 449 -6.60 4.76 -32.20
C THR A 449 -6.90 6.23 -32.49
N VAL A 450 -6.30 7.14 -31.72
CA VAL A 450 -6.18 8.54 -32.13
C VAL A 450 -5.06 8.59 -33.17
N GLY A 451 -5.42 8.80 -34.43
CA GLY A 451 -4.47 8.91 -35.54
C GLY A 451 -3.48 10.07 -35.37
N SER A 452 -2.41 10.07 -36.17
CA SER A 452 -1.34 11.06 -36.08
C SER A 452 -1.88 12.50 -36.13
N ALA A 453 -1.78 13.20 -35.01
CA ALA A 453 -2.23 14.57 -34.81
C ALA A 453 -1.10 15.42 -34.19
N PRO A 454 -1.14 16.77 -34.30
CA PRO A 454 -0.18 17.63 -33.62
C PRO A 454 -0.20 17.39 -32.11
N LEU A 455 0.97 17.22 -31.51
CA LEU A 455 1.16 17.11 -30.06
C LEU A 455 1.65 18.46 -29.54
N VAL A 456 0.98 19.00 -28.52
CA VAL A 456 1.30 20.33 -27.95
C VAL A 456 1.30 20.30 -26.43
N ARG A 457 2.16 21.09 -25.80
CA ARG A 457 2.02 21.47 -24.39
C ARG A 457 0.76 22.31 -24.20
N ALA A 458 0.03 22.10 -23.10
CA ALA A 458 -1.19 22.84 -22.83
C ALA A 458 -0.97 24.37 -22.72
N ALA A 459 0.14 24.81 -22.10
CA ALA A 459 0.56 26.22 -22.13
C ALA A 459 0.70 26.83 -23.54
N ALA A 460 0.98 26.03 -24.58
CA ALA A 460 1.10 26.50 -25.97
C ALA A 460 -0.25 26.67 -26.70
N VAL A 461 -1.35 26.29 -26.05
CA VAL A 461 -2.73 26.46 -26.54
C VAL A 461 -3.63 27.14 -25.50
N LYS A 462 -3.03 27.91 -24.57
CA LYS A 462 -3.76 28.57 -23.50
C LYS A 462 -4.66 29.72 -24.00
N ALA A 463 -5.76 29.94 -23.30
CA ALA A 463 -6.67 31.06 -23.49
C ALA A 463 -5.98 32.40 -23.16
N ALA A 464 -6.40 33.46 -23.85
CA ALA A 464 -5.91 34.81 -23.57
C ALA A 464 -6.26 35.22 -22.12
N GLY A 465 -5.24 35.59 -21.34
CA GLY A 465 -5.40 35.98 -19.93
C GLY A 465 -5.35 34.83 -18.91
N ALA A 466 -5.35 33.56 -19.34
CA ALA A 466 -5.15 32.43 -18.42
C ALA A 466 -3.70 32.40 -17.88
N ASP A 467 -3.53 31.98 -16.62
CA ASP A 467 -2.20 31.71 -16.09
C ASP A 467 -1.54 30.52 -16.83
N THR A 468 -0.21 30.48 -16.83
CA THR A 468 0.56 29.45 -17.54
C THR A 468 0.64 28.14 -16.77
N ALA A 469 0.71 28.16 -15.44
CA ALA A 469 0.70 26.96 -14.61
C ALA A 469 -0.70 26.31 -14.63
N ASP A 470 -1.76 27.11 -14.48
CA ASP A 470 -3.15 26.62 -14.62
C ASP A 470 -3.42 26.01 -16.00
N ALA A 471 -2.86 26.64 -17.07
CA ALA A 471 -2.96 26.11 -18.42
C ALA A 471 -2.16 24.81 -18.61
N ASP A 472 -0.94 24.70 -18.07
CA ASP A 472 -0.17 23.44 -18.08
C ASP A 472 -0.88 22.32 -17.29
N LEU A 473 -1.62 22.68 -16.23
CA LEU A 473 -2.50 21.77 -15.50
C LEU A 473 -3.83 21.49 -16.22
N CYS A 474 -4.14 22.12 -17.35
CA CYS A 474 -5.42 21.99 -18.06
C CYS A 474 -6.65 22.29 -17.17
N VAL A 475 -6.58 23.36 -16.36
CA VAL A 475 -7.70 23.87 -15.56
C VAL A 475 -8.89 24.25 -16.46
N THR A 476 -10.13 24.04 -16.00
CA THR A 476 -11.33 24.37 -16.76
C THR A 476 -11.34 25.84 -17.23
N GLY A 477 -11.53 26.04 -18.53
CA GLY A 477 -11.55 27.35 -19.18
C GLY A 477 -10.19 27.89 -19.64
N THR A 478 -9.07 27.26 -19.28
CA THR A 478 -7.72 27.78 -19.59
C THR A 478 -7.19 27.43 -20.97
N LEU A 479 -7.84 26.53 -21.74
CA LEU A 479 -7.43 26.21 -23.11
C LEU A 479 -8.27 26.97 -24.14
N ASP A 480 -7.62 27.54 -25.14
CA ASP A 480 -8.28 28.23 -26.25
C ASP A 480 -8.81 27.20 -27.26
N PRO A 481 -10.14 27.14 -27.53
CA PRO A 481 -10.70 26.20 -28.49
C PRO A 481 -10.16 26.37 -29.91
N ALA A 482 -9.80 27.59 -30.33
CA ALA A 482 -9.23 27.83 -31.66
C ALA A 482 -7.77 27.33 -31.77
N LEU A 483 -7.07 27.20 -30.64
CA LEU A 483 -5.69 26.71 -30.59
C LEU A 483 -5.61 25.21 -30.26
N ALA A 484 -6.50 24.65 -29.45
CA ALA A 484 -6.47 23.25 -29.04
C ALA A 484 -7.19 22.29 -30.01
N ALA A 485 -8.15 22.78 -30.81
CA ALA A 485 -8.95 21.95 -31.71
C ALA A 485 -8.09 21.08 -32.64
N GLY A 486 -8.40 19.78 -32.70
CA GLY A 486 -7.73 18.83 -33.59
C GLY A 486 -6.34 18.37 -33.14
N LYS A 487 -5.93 18.65 -31.89
CA LYS A 487 -4.60 18.32 -31.35
C LYS A 487 -4.66 17.30 -30.22
N ILE A 488 -3.54 16.65 -29.93
CA ILE A 488 -3.31 15.92 -28.68
C ILE A 488 -2.60 16.88 -27.72
N VAL A 489 -3.14 17.03 -26.51
CA VAL A 489 -2.65 17.98 -25.51
C VAL A 489 -1.86 17.25 -24.42
N VAL A 490 -0.66 17.72 -24.11
CA VAL A 490 0.11 17.29 -22.93
C VAL A 490 -0.28 18.18 -21.76
N CYS A 491 -0.92 17.58 -20.76
CA CYS A 491 -1.30 18.21 -19.50
C CYS A 491 -0.40 17.65 -18.38
N ASP A 492 0.11 18.50 -17.51
CA ASP A 492 0.90 18.09 -16.35
C ASP A 492 -0.04 17.61 -15.21
N ARG A 493 0.36 16.57 -14.46
CA ARG A 493 -0.32 16.13 -13.22
C ARG A 493 -0.17 17.20 -12.14
N GLY A 494 -1.17 17.30 -11.26
CA GLY A 494 -1.24 18.25 -10.15
C GLY A 494 -2.63 18.22 -9.52
N THR A 495 -2.99 19.26 -8.76
CA THR A 495 -4.19 19.35 -7.90
C THR A 495 -5.55 19.20 -8.59
N ILE A 496 -5.65 19.46 -9.90
CA ILE A 496 -6.89 19.30 -10.68
C ILE A 496 -7.17 17.82 -10.95
N ALA A 497 -8.41 17.38 -10.76
CA ALA A 497 -8.82 16.01 -11.03
C ALA A 497 -8.48 15.59 -12.47
N ARG A 498 -7.88 14.41 -12.63
CA ARG A 498 -7.34 13.90 -13.91
C ARG A 498 -8.42 13.73 -14.99
N ALA A 499 -9.66 13.46 -14.58
CA ALA A 499 -10.83 13.45 -15.46
C ALA A 499 -11.21 14.85 -15.96
N ASP A 500 -11.17 15.88 -15.11
CA ASP A 500 -11.52 17.26 -15.45
C ASP A 500 -10.52 17.88 -16.43
N LYS A 501 -9.22 17.59 -16.28
CA LYS A 501 -8.19 17.95 -17.28
C LYS A 501 -8.58 17.44 -18.68
N SER A 502 -9.08 16.22 -18.75
CA SER A 502 -9.56 15.61 -20.00
C SER A 502 -10.87 16.23 -20.50
N ALA A 503 -11.76 16.65 -19.59
CA ALA A 503 -12.99 17.35 -19.92
C ALA A 503 -12.71 18.75 -20.50
N GLU A 504 -11.70 19.45 -19.98
CA GLU A 504 -11.22 20.73 -20.54
C GLU A 504 -10.62 20.54 -21.93
N VAL A 505 -9.75 19.53 -22.13
CA VAL A 505 -9.22 19.19 -23.46
C VAL A 505 -10.36 18.90 -24.45
N LYS A 506 -11.42 18.20 -24.02
CA LYS A 506 -12.63 17.97 -24.83
C LYS A 506 -13.38 19.27 -25.14
N ARG A 507 -13.60 20.13 -24.15
CA ARG A 507 -14.27 21.44 -24.29
C ARG A 507 -13.57 22.32 -25.31
N ALA A 508 -12.24 22.30 -25.33
CA ALA A 508 -11.40 23.02 -26.28
C ALA A 508 -11.21 22.28 -27.64
N GLY A 509 -11.89 21.15 -27.87
CA GLY A 509 -11.89 20.43 -29.15
C GLY A 509 -10.67 19.55 -29.42
N GLY A 510 -9.87 19.25 -28.40
CA GLY A 510 -8.74 18.32 -28.49
C GLY A 510 -9.18 16.88 -28.80
N LEU A 511 -8.32 16.13 -29.49
CA LEU A 511 -8.56 14.74 -29.92
C LEU A 511 -8.12 13.69 -28.90
N GLY A 512 -7.27 14.06 -27.95
CA GLY A 512 -6.67 13.17 -26.96
C GLY A 512 -5.78 13.92 -25.99
N MET A 513 -5.39 13.25 -24.92
CA MET A 513 -4.53 13.81 -23.87
C MET A 513 -3.34 12.88 -23.60
N VAL A 514 -2.18 13.46 -23.28
CA VAL A 514 -1.11 12.74 -22.58
C VAL A 514 -0.96 13.40 -21.22
N LEU A 515 -1.34 12.69 -20.17
CA LEU A 515 -1.14 13.14 -18.80
C LEU A 515 0.26 12.74 -18.37
N VAL A 516 1.03 13.68 -17.82
CA VAL A 516 2.44 13.45 -17.46
C VAL A 516 2.70 13.78 -16.00
N ASN A 517 3.29 12.83 -15.27
CA ASN A 517 3.88 13.13 -13.96
C ASN A 517 5.16 13.95 -14.17
N ILE A 518 5.28 15.06 -13.45
CA ILE A 518 6.47 15.93 -13.49
C ILE A 518 7.59 15.47 -12.53
N HIS A 519 7.24 14.60 -11.58
CA HIS A 519 8.12 13.90 -10.64
C HIS A 519 7.78 12.40 -10.65
N ASP A 520 8.49 11.57 -9.87
CA ASP A 520 8.16 10.13 -9.74
C ASP A 520 6.90 9.97 -8.88
N ASP A 521 5.82 9.47 -9.50
CA ASP A 521 4.54 9.21 -8.85
C ASP A 521 3.86 8.01 -9.54
N SER A 522 2.91 7.40 -8.84
CA SER A 522 1.91 6.51 -9.42
C SER A 522 1.30 7.05 -10.72
N THR A 523 0.95 6.13 -11.60
CA THR A 523 0.02 6.37 -12.71
C THR A 523 -1.31 5.74 -12.35
N ASP A 524 -2.38 6.38 -12.79
CA ASP A 524 -3.77 6.03 -12.45
C ASP A 524 -4.58 5.94 -13.74
N GLY A 525 -5.47 4.94 -13.81
CA GLY A 525 -6.43 4.80 -14.90
C GLY A 525 -7.80 5.33 -14.50
N ASP A 526 -8.14 6.52 -14.99
CA ASP A 526 -9.48 7.11 -14.84
C ASP A 526 -10.31 6.94 -16.12
N LEU A 527 -11.63 7.12 -16.04
CA LEU A 527 -12.42 7.36 -17.24
C LEU A 527 -12.24 8.81 -17.71
N HIS A 528 -11.69 8.98 -18.90
CA HIS A 528 -11.34 10.27 -19.46
C HIS A 528 -12.31 10.70 -20.58
N SER A 529 -12.56 12.00 -20.66
CA SER A 529 -13.45 12.62 -21.65
C SER A 529 -12.93 12.55 -23.09
N VAL A 530 -11.60 12.48 -23.26
CA VAL A 530 -10.89 12.13 -24.50
C VAL A 530 -9.93 10.96 -24.28
N PRO A 531 -9.56 10.19 -25.33
CA PRO A 531 -8.57 9.12 -25.21
C PRO A 531 -7.26 9.65 -24.58
N THR A 532 -6.85 9.03 -23.49
CA THR A 532 -5.76 9.54 -22.63
C THR A 532 -4.74 8.45 -22.31
N VAL A 533 -3.45 8.78 -22.37
CA VAL A 533 -2.37 7.94 -21.83
C VAL A 533 -1.68 8.69 -20.70
N HIS A 534 -1.52 8.02 -19.55
CA HIS A 534 -0.85 8.55 -18.37
C HIS A 534 0.57 7.98 -18.28
N LEU A 535 1.57 8.86 -18.29
CA LEU A 535 3.00 8.51 -18.23
C LEU A 535 3.63 9.02 -16.95
N ASN A 536 4.50 8.20 -16.36
CA ASN A 536 5.41 8.61 -15.29
C ASN A 536 6.77 9.04 -15.86
N VAL A 537 7.63 9.65 -15.04
CA VAL A 537 9.05 9.86 -15.37
C VAL A 537 9.79 8.51 -15.49
N PRO A 538 10.85 8.39 -16.33
CA PRO A 538 11.42 9.42 -17.21
C PRO A 538 10.70 9.60 -18.57
N GLU A 539 9.77 8.72 -18.93
CA GLU A 539 9.05 8.77 -20.22
C GLU A 539 8.23 10.05 -20.37
N ALA A 540 7.54 10.46 -19.29
CA ALA A 540 6.79 11.71 -19.17
C ALA A 540 7.60 12.93 -19.62
N THR A 541 8.79 13.13 -19.04
CA THR A 541 9.71 14.23 -19.39
C THR A 541 10.06 14.20 -20.88
N THR A 542 10.35 13.01 -21.42
CA THR A 542 10.73 12.87 -22.84
C THR A 542 9.60 13.24 -23.80
N VAL A 543 8.34 12.90 -23.45
CA VAL A 543 7.16 13.29 -24.26
C VAL A 543 6.84 14.78 -24.10
N ARG A 544 6.94 15.31 -22.88
CA ARG A 544 6.71 16.73 -22.53
C ARG A 544 7.68 17.67 -23.25
N ASP A 545 8.97 17.31 -23.30
CA ASP A 545 10.00 18.06 -24.02
C ASP A 545 9.82 17.98 -25.54
N TYR A 546 9.46 16.80 -26.07
CA TYR A 546 9.17 16.66 -27.50
C TYR A 546 7.97 17.52 -27.93
N ALA A 547 6.89 17.56 -27.13
CA ALA A 547 5.72 18.40 -27.37
C ALA A 547 6.04 19.91 -27.42
N ALA A 548 7.10 20.37 -26.74
CA ALA A 548 7.54 21.76 -26.76
C ALA A 548 8.22 22.19 -28.09
N THR A 549 8.55 21.26 -28.99
CA THR A 549 9.27 21.56 -30.25
C THR A 549 8.46 22.31 -31.32
N GLY A 550 7.15 22.51 -31.12
CA GLY A 550 6.26 23.24 -32.04
C GLY A 550 5.97 22.54 -33.39
N LYS A 551 6.58 21.38 -33.65
CA LYS A 551 6.31 20.52 -34.83
C LYS A 551 6.06 19.05 -34.44
N ALA A 552 5.80 18.81 -33.16
CA ALA A 552 5.55 17.48 -32.63
C ALA A 552 4.23 16.91 -33.13
N THR A 553 4.20 15.60 -33.34
CA THR A 553 2.98 14.83 -33.60
C THR A 553 2.96 13.57 -32.74
N ALA A 554 1.79 13.06 -32.44
CA ALA A 554 1.63 11.78 -31.74
C ALA A 554 0.44 11.00 -32.28
N THR A 555 0.47 9.69 -32.04
CA THR A 555 -0.64 8.74 -32.21
C THR A 555 -0.87 8.09 -30.85
N LEU A 556 -2.13 7.95 -30.42
CA LEU A 556 -2.48 7.20 -29.20
C LEU A 556 -3.09 5.86 -29.62
N THR A 557 -2.54 4.75 -29.12
CA THR A 557 -3.00 3.40 -29.45
C THR A 557 -3.30 2.59 -28.20
N ARG A 558 -4.23 1.63 -28.29
CA ARG A 558 -4.55 0.71 -27.20
C ARG A 558 -3.44 -0.31 -27.01
N GLY A 559 -3.12 -0.62 -25.76
CA GLY A 559 -2.09 -1.57 -25.38
C GLY A 559 -0.68 -0.97 -25.44
N GLY A 560 0.30 -1.80 -25.10
CA GLY A 560 1.71 -1.45 -25.04
C GLY A 560 2.46 -2.41 -24.12
N THR A 561 3.69 -2.77 -24.49
CA THR A 561 4.58 -3.60 -23.66
C THR A 561 5.47 -2.71 -22.80
N GLY A 562 4.87 -2.06 -21.80
CA GLY A 562 5.60 -1.39 -20.72
C GLY A 562 5.95 -2.38 -19.61
N SER A 563 7.09 -2.20 -18.95
CA SER A 563 7.49 -2.98 -17.77
C SER A 563 6.88 -2.40 -16.49
N ALA A 564 5.56 -2.22 -16.47
CA ALA A 564 4.86 -1.77 -15.27
C ALA A 564 4.98 -2.86 -14.20
N THR A 565 5.82 -2.62 -13.19
CA THR A 565 5.94 -3.49 -12.02
C THR A 565 4.68 -3.37 -11.16
N TYR A 566 4.18 -4.49 -10.63
CA TYR A 566 3.08 -4.54 -9.67
C TYR A 566 3.22 -5.77 -8.75
N PRO A 567 2.59 -5.78 -7.56
CA PRO A 567 1.96 -4.62 -6.91
C PRO A 567 3.00 -3.64 -6.39
N GLN A 568 2.80 -2.35 -6.63
CA GLN A 568 3.52 -1.25 -5.97
C GLN A 568 2.54 -0.51 -5.06
N VAL A 569 3.00 0.08 -3.96
CA VAL A 569 2.16 1.01 -3.19
C VAL A 569 1.95 2.27 -4.04
N ALA A 570 0.71 2.73 -4.16
CA ALA A 570 0.39 3.94 -4.92
C ALA A 570 1.02 5.19 -4.27
N GLY A 571 1.34 6.20 -5.07
CA GLY A 571 1.98 7.43 -4.59
C GLY A 571 1.07 8.17 -3.60
N PHE A 572 -0.21 8.32 -3.96
CA PHE A 572 -1.22 8.92 -3.10
C PHE A 572 -1.49 8.14 -1.80
N SER A 573 -1.12 6.86 -1.69
CA SER A 573 -1.42 6.07 -0.50
C SER A 573 -0.65 6.63 0.68
N SER A 574 -1.36 7.13 1.69
CA SER A 574 -0.76 7.72 2.88
C SER A 574 0.23 6.80 3.59
N ARG A 575 1.22 7.39 4.27
CA ARG A 575 2.37 6.69 4.88
C ARG A 575 2.44 6.93 6.38
N GLY A 576 2.92 5.93 7.11
CA GLY A 576 3.31 6.09 8.51
C GLY A 576 4.60 6.91 8.69
N PRO A 577 5.14 7.00 9.92
CA PRO A 577 4.61 6.42 11.16
C PRO A 577 3.27 7.02 11.60
N SER A 578 2.59 6.35 12.55
CA SER A 578 1.51 6.95 13.32
C SER A 578 2.11 7.89 14.37
N LEU A 579 1.58 9.12 14.45
CA LEU A 579 1.94 10.11 15.47
C LEU A 579 1.19 9.84 16.78
N ALA A 580 -0.08 9.43 16.73
CA ALA A 580 -0.89 9.14 17.93
C ALA A 580 -0.28 8.02 18.81
N GLY A 581 0.47 7.10 18.20
CA GLY A 581 1.23 6.05 18.89
C GLY A 581 2.72 6.32 19.08
N ASN A 582 3.21 7.55 18.84
CA ASN A 582 4.64 7.90 18.83
C ASN A 582 5.53 6.95 18.00
N GLY A 583 5.00 6.30 16.97
CA GLY A 583 5.72 5.28 16.18
C GLY A 583 5.85 3.88 16.81
N ASP A 584 5.34 3.63 18.02
CA ASP A 584 5.34 2.30 18.67
C ASP A 584 4.31 1.31 18.10
N LEU A 585 3.57 1.74 17.07
CA LEU A 585 2.67 0.89 16.29
C LEU A 585 2.90 1.11 14.79
N LEU A 586 3.31 0.06 14.08
CA LEU A 586 3.50 0.14 12.63
C LEU A 586 2.14 0.29 11.94
N LYS A 587 1.99 1.38 11.19
CA LYS A 587 0.90 1.63 10.26
C LYS A 587 1.43 2.08 8.89
N PRO A 588 0.74 1.79 7.78
CA PRO A 588 -0.50 0.99 7.68
C PRO A 588 -0.25 -0.49 8.03
N ASP A 589 -1.31 -1.28 8.21
CA ASP A 589 -1.17 -2.69 8.58
C ASP A 589 -0.78 -3.57 7.38
N ILE A 590 -1.37 -3.31 6.22
CA ILE A 590 -1.30 -4.18 5.03
C ILE A 590 -1.65 -3.41 3.74
N THR A 591 -1.17 -3.87 2.59
CA THR A 591 -1.56 -3.38 1.26
C THR A 591 -2.59 -4.31 0.61
N ALA A 592 -3.55 -3.74 -0.13
CA ALA A 592 -4.48 -4.47 -0.98
C ALA A 592 -4.78 -3.68 -2.28
N PRO A 593 -5.40 -4.28 -3.31
CA PRO A 593 -5.69 -3.61 -4.58
C PRO A 593 -6.53 -2.33 -4.39
N GLY A 594 -5.93 -1.17 -4.67
CA GLY A 594 -6.56 0.13 -4.43
C GLY A 594 -6.42 1.14 -5.57
N ALA A 595 -5.55 0.91 -6.56
CA ALA A 595 -5.42 1.79 -7.73
C ALA A 595 -6.10 1.20 -8.97
N THR A 596 -6.86 2.01 -9.71
CA THR A 596 -7.55 1.62 -10.96
C THR A 596 -8.51 0.43 -10.77
N ILE A 597 -9.36 0.47 -9.75
CA ILE A 597 -10.31 -0.59 -9.41
C ILE A 597 -11.66 -0.35 -10.10
N LEU A 598 -12.08 -1.29 -10.95
CA LEU A 598 -13.39 -1.28 -11.61
C LEU A 598 -14.45 -1.94 -10.73
N ALA A 599 -15.44 -1.17 -10.30
CA ALA A 599 -16.61 -1.68 -9.57
C ALA A 599 -17.90 -0.95 -10.02
N ALA A 600 -19.03 -1.27 -9.39
CA ALA A 600 -20.30 -0.60 -9.69
C ALA A 600 -20.36 0.76 -9.02
N VAL A 601 -21.05 1.74 -9.62
CA VAL A 601 -21.22 3.10 -9.07
C VAL A 601 -22.66 3.57 -9.16
N ALA A 602 -22.99 4.68 -8.51
CA ALA A 602 -24.28 5.34 -8.66
C ALA A 602 -24.31 6.16 -9.96
N PRO A 603 -25.22 5.88 -10.91
CA PRO A 603 -25.32 6.61 -12.16
C PRO A 603 -25.52 8.13 -12.04
N PRO A 604 -26.24 8.69 -11.02
CA PRO A 604 -26.39 10.14 -10.88
C PRO A 604 -25.06 10.90 -10.77
N GLY A 605 -24.16 10.50 -9.87
CA GLY A 605 -22.83 11.10 -9.70
C GLY A 605 -21.85 10.74 -10.83
N ASN A 606 -22.04 9.61 -11.50
CA ASN A 606 -21.09 9.07 -12.48
C ASN A 606 -21.53 9.27 -13.94
N HIS A 607 -22.19 10.39 -14.24
CA HIS A 607 -22.64 10.75 -15.59
C HIS A 607 -23.45 9.66 -16.32
N GLY A 608 -24.28 8.91 -15.59
CA GLY A 608 -25.11 7.83 -16.13
C GLY A 608 -24.41 6.48 -16.28
N ARG A 609 -23.20 6.29 -15.73
CA ARG A 609 -22.47 5.01 -15.75
C ARG A 609 -22.92 4.08 -14.63
N ASP A 610 -23.04 2.78 -14.92
CA ASP A 610 -23.29 1.73 -13.92
C ASP A 610 -21.99 1.21 -13.25
N PHE A 611 -20.83 1.44 -13.88
CA PHE A 611 -19.50 1.00 -13.44
C PHE A 611 -18.43 2.07 -13.70
N ASP A 612 -17.42 2.15 -12.84
CA ASP A 612 -16.31 3.11 -12.98
C ASP A 612 -14.99 2.61 -12.35
N PHE A 613 -13.88 3.23 -12.75
CA PHE A 613 -12.54 3.04 -12.21
C PHE A 613 -12.23 4.11 -11.16
N TYR A 614 -12.15 3.71 -9.89
CA TYR A 614 -11.69 4.59 -8.81
C TYR A 614 -10.30 4.14 -8.32
N SER A 615 -9.51 5.10 -7.82
CA SER A 615 -8.22 4.89 -7.12
C SER A 615 -8.33 5.47 -5.71
N GLY A 616 -7.98 4.68 -4.69
CA GLY A 616 -7.95 5.12 -3.29
C GLY A 616 -7.67 3.98 -2.31
N THR A 617 -7.20 4.30 -1.10
CA THR A 617 -7.24 3.36 0.04
C THR A 617 -8.68 2.94 0.37
N SER A 618 -9.65 3.79 0.03
CA SER A 618 -11.08 3.48 -0.01
C SER A 618 -11.44 2.25 -0.86
N MET A 619 -10.70 1.95 -1.93
CA MET A 619 -10.90 0.78 -2.80
C MET A 619 -10.09 -0.43 -2.31
N ALA A 620 -9.00 -0.21 -1.58
CA ALA A 620 -8.22 -1.29 -0.95
C ALA A 620 -8.94 -1.89 0.27
N THR A 621 -9.55 -1.05 1.09
CA THR A 621 -10.33 -1.41 2.29
C THR A 621 -11.39 -2.50 2.05
N PRO A 622 -12.28 -2.41 1.04
CA PRO A 622 -13.30 -3.41 0.78
C PRO A 622 -12.72 -4.75 0.30
N HIS A 623 -11.51 -4.78 -0.28
CA HIS A 623 -10.83 -6.05 -0.55
C HIS A 623 -10.49 -6.77 0.76
N ILE A 624 -9.95 -6.06 1.76
CA ILE A 624 -9.66 -6.62 3.09
C ILE A 624 -10.96 -7.01 3.82
N ALA A 625 -12.00 -6.18 3.78
CA ALA A 625 -13.31 -6.50 4.36
C ALA A 625 -13.92 -7.78 3.74
N GLY A 626 -13.89 -7.89 2.41
CA GLY A 626 -14.31 -9.10 1.71
C GLY A 626 -13.46 -10.33 2.06
N LEU A 627 -12.13 -10.19 2.17
CA LEU A 627 -11.25 -11.28 2.59
C LEU A 627 -11.54 -11.72 4.04
N ALA A 628 -11.86 -10.80 4.94
CA ALA A 628 -12.29 -11.13 6.30
C ALA A 628 -13.61 -11.90 6.30
N ALA A 629 -14.57 -11.53 5.44
CA ALA A 629 -15.80 -12.29 5.27
C ALA A 629 -15.58 -13.70 4.69
N LEU A 630 -14.61 -13.87 3.78
CA LEU A 630 -14.19 -15.22 3.36
C LEU A 630 -13.58 -16.01 4.53
N TYR A 631 -12.79 -15.35 5.39
CA TYR A 631 -12.18 -15.96 6.57
C TYR A 631 -13.22 -16.45 7.56
N PHE A 632 -14.17 -15.60 7.96
CA PHE A 632 -15.26 -15.97 8.86
C PHE A 632 -16.13 -17.11 8.29
N SER A 633 -16.27 -17.25 6.97
CA SER A 633 -17.04 -18.36 6.38
C SER A 633 -16.42 -19.75 6.63
N GLU A 634 -15.11 -19.84 6.91
CA GLU A 634 -14.40 -21.07 7.32
C GLU A 634 -14.11 -21.10 8.83
N HIS A 635 -13.94 -19.93 9.46
CA HIS A 635 -13.55 -19.77 10.86
C HIS A 635 -14.48 -18.79 11.62
N PRO A 636 -15.79 -19.10 11.76
CA PRO A 636 -16.80 -18.13 12.19
C PRO A 636 -16.74 -17.73 13.67
N THR A 637 -15.84 -18.32 14.47
CA THR A 637 -15.67 -18.03 15.91
C THR A 637 -14.27 -17.51 16.24
N TRP A 638 -13.50 -17.03 15.25
CA TRP A 638 -12.19 -16.42 15.47
C TRP A 638 -12.33 -14.94 15.83
N SER A 639 -11.35 -14.41 16.58
CA SER A 639 -11.31 -12.98 16.86
C SER A 639 -10.93 -12.18 15.59
N PRO A 640 -11.43 -10.93 15.44
CA PRO A 640 -10.96 -10.00 14.42
C PRO A 640 -9.42 -9.91 14.33
N MET A 641 -8.75 -9.87 15.48
CA MET A 641 -7.30 -9.75 15.54
C MET A 641 -6.57 -11.01 15.07
N SER A 642 -7.13 -12.21 15.30
CA SER A 642 -6.58 -13.45 14.73
C SER A 642 -6.67 -13.45 13.19
N ILE A 643 -7.76 -12.91 12.63
CA ILE A 643 -7.96 -12.77 11.17
C ILE A 643 -6.98 -11.73 10.59
N LYS A 644 -6.88 -10.56 11.22
CA LYS A 644 -5.93 -9.49 10.87
C LYS A 644 -4.50 -10.01 10.89
N SER A 645 -4.11 -10.71 11.96
CA SER A 645 -2.80 -11.35 12.06
C SER A 645 -2.59 -12.43 11.00
N ALA A 646 -3.61 -13.20 10.62
CA ALA A 646 -3.48 -14.21 9.57
C ALA A 646 -3.19 -13.58 8.19
N MET A 647 -3.81 -12.44 7.89
CA MET A 647 -3.52 -11.65 6.68
C MET A 647 -2.11 -11.08 6.73
N MET A 648 -1.79 -10.28 7.76
CA MET A 648 -0.49 -9.60 7.89
C MET A 648 0.69 -10.59 7.90
N THR A 649 0.58 -11.70 8.66
CA THR A 649 1.72 -12.62 8.79
C THR A 649 1.99 -13.50 7.56
N THR A 650 1.11 -13.46 6.56
CA THR A 650 1.23 -14.23 5.32
C THR A 650 1.35 -13.36 4.07
N ALA A 651 1.31 -12.03 4.22
CA ALA A 651 1.49 -11.04 3.18
C ALA A 651 2.85 -11.13 2.48
N SER A 652 2.90 -10.74 1.21
CA SER A 652 4.13 -10.73 0.39
C SER A 652 4.63 -9.30 0.17
N PRO A 653 5.94 -9.02 0.13
CA PRO A 653 6.43 -7.66 -0.06
C PRO A 653 5.96 -7.07 -1.40
N THR A 654 5.45 -5.84 -1.35
CA THR A 654 5.18 -5.04 -2.55
C THR A 654 6.47 -4.78 -3.31
N LYS A 655 6.38 -4.16 -4.48
CA LYS A 655 7.52 -3.87 -5.35
C LYS A 655 7.87 -2.40 -5.39
N THR A 656 9.13 -2.13 -5.67
CA THR A 656 9.64 -0.86 -6.17
C THR A 656 9.47 -0.78 -7.69
N SER A 657 9.60 0.41 -8.27
CA SER A 657 9.50 0.63 -9.72
C SER A 657 10.49 -0.24 -10.52
N ASP A 658 11.69 -0.49 -9.98
CA ASP A 658 12.73 -1.33 -10.58
C ASP A 658 12.56 -2.86 -10.41
N GLY A 659 11.46 -3.31 -9.80
CA GLY A 659 11.13 -4.74 -9.70
C GLY A 659 11.66 -5.46 -8.46
N LYS A 660 12.38 -4.79 -7.56
CA LYS A 660 12.78 -5.36 -6.27
C LYS A 660 11.59 -5.43 -5.32
N ASN A 661 11.75 -6.12 -4.19
CA ASN A 661 10.83 -5.97 -3.07
C ASN A 661 11.03 -4.57 -2.46
N SER A 662 9.94 -3.93 -2.04
CA SER A 662 9.99 -2.75 -1.19
C SER A 662 10.37 -3.15 0.23
N ASP A 663 11.28 -2.39 0.83
CA ASP A 663 11.58 -2.45 2.27
C ASP A 663 10.92 -1.28 3.04
N ASP A 664 10.16 -0.41 2.35
CA ASP A 664 9.36 0.66 2.96
C ASP A 664 8.14 0.06 3.66
N VAL A 665 8.26 -0.13 4.97
CA VAL A 665 7.20 -0.65 5.84
C VAL A 665 6.14 0.41 6.18
N PHE A 666 6.47 1.70 6.16
CA PHE A 666 5.50 2.78 6.38
C PHE A 666 4.61 3.03 5.16
N ALA A 667 4.96 2.48 4.00
CA ALA A 667 4.08 2.36 2.84
C ALA A 667 3.23 1.08 2.82
N GLN A 668 3.87 -0.08 3.03
CA GLN A 668 3.22 -1.37 2.75
C GLN A 668 2.68 -2.11 3.99
N GLY A 669 3.02 -1.64 5.19
CA GLY A 669 2.82 -2.40 6.41
C GLY A 669 3.52 -3.77 6.36
N ALA A 670 2.74 -4.84 6.46
CA ALA A 670 3.23 -6.20 6.30
C ALA A 670 3.54 -6.61 4.83
N GLY A 671 2.96 -5.92 3.84
CA GLY A 671 3.03 -6.25 2.41
C GLY A 671 1.64 -6.36 1.76
N GLU A 672 1.61 -6.80 0.50
CA GLU A 672 0.38 -7.13 -0.23
C GLU A 672 -0.31 -8.37 0.38
N VAL A 673 -1.63 -8.31 0.52
CA VAL A 673 -2.44 -9.40 1.07
C VAL A 673 -2.48 -10.65 0.18
N GLU A 674 -2.19 -11.80 0.77
CA GLU A 674 -2.13 -13.09 0.05
C GLU A 674 -3.34 -13.98 0.42
N ALA A 675 -4.43 -13.83 -0.33
CA ALA A 675 -5.74 -14.42 -0.01
C ALA A 675 -5.73 -15.96 0.20
N ARG A 676 -4.77 -16.68 -0.40
CA ARG A 676 -4.66 -18.14 -0.23
C ARG A 676 -3.93 -18.55 1.05
N THR A 677 -2.84 -17.86 1.38
CA THR A 677 -1.97 -18.24 2.51
C THR A 677 -2.58 -17.83 3.83
N MET A 678 -3.38 -16.76 3.87
CA MET A 678 -4.05 -16.30 5.09
C MET A 678 -4.89 -17.39 5.78
N LEU A 679 -5.56 -18.29 5.02
CA LEU A 679 -6.34 -19.40 5.61
C LEU A 679 -5.48 -20.50 6.27
N ARG A 680 -4.14 -20.42 6.16
CA ARG A 680 -3.20 -21.39 6.74
C ARG A 680 -1.96 -20.67 7.31
N PRO A 681 -2.13 -19.71 8.23
CA PRO A 681 -1.04 -18.84 8.65
C PRO A 681 -0.03 -19.58 9.54
N GLY A 682 -0.46 -20.64 10.23
CA GLY A 682 0.36 -21.45 11.13
C GLY A 682 0.37 -20.92 12.55
N LEU A 683 0.68 -19.64 12.73
CA LEU A 683 0.58 -18.90 13.99
C LEU A 683 -0.21 -17.61 13.77
N VAL A 684 -0.93 -17.15 14.79
CA VAL A 684 -1.56 -15.82 14.83
C VAL A 684 -1.25 -15.11 16.15
N TYR A 685 -1.13 -13.79 16.07
CA TYR A 685 -1.00 -12.85 17.17
C TYR A 685 -2.40 -12.31 17.47
N ASP A 686 -2.87 -12.55 18.69
CA ASP A 686 -4.25 -12.30 19.11
C ASP A 686 -4.24 -11.29 20.25
N SER A 687 -5.10 -10.27 20.18
CA SER A 687 -5.24 -9.24 21.21
C SER A 687 -6.71 -8.95 21.49
N THR A 688 -6.99 -8.49 22.70
CA THR A 688 -8.32 -8.27 23.25
C THR A 688 -8.50 -6.81 23.67
N GLU A 689 -9.73 -6.41 23.96
CA GLU A 689 -10.03 -5.07 24.50
C GLU A 689 -9.16 -4.72 25.73
N ARG A 690 -8.90 -5.70 26.62
CA ARG A 690 -8.04 -5.49 27.78
C ARG A 690 -6.59 -5.14 27.39
N ASP A 691 -6.08 -5.72 26.31
CA ASP A 691 -4.74 -5.42 25.81
C ASP A 691 -4.70 -4.03 25.15
N TRP A 692 -5.78 -3.63 24.48
CA TRP A 692 -5.92 -2.28 23.91
C TRP A 692 -6.08 -1.20 24.98
N LEU A 693 -6.86 -1.46 26.04
CA LEU A 693 -6.96 -0.56 27.19
C LEU A 693 -5.60 -0.41 27.91
N ALA A 694 -4.84 -1.50 28.04
CA ALA A 694 -3.49 -1.44 28.59
C ALA A 694 -2.51 -0.63 27.71
N TYR A 695 -2.67 -0.70 26.39
CA TYR A 695 -1.93 0.11 25.41
C TYR A 695 -2.31 1.59 25.50
N LEU A 696 -3.60 1.92 25.64
CA LEU A 696 -4.08 3.31 25.81
C LEU A 696 -3.51 3.96 27.08
N GLU A 697 -3.58 3.26 28.22
CA GLU A 697 -2.92 3.68 29.46
C GLU A 697 -1.38 3.80 29.29
N GLY A 698 -0.80 3.00 28.38
CA GLY A 698 0.62 3.02 28.04
C GLY A 698 1.07 4.24 27.22
N VAL A 699 0.23 4.73 26.32
CA VAL A 699 0.47 5.98 25.56
C VAL A 699 0.02 7.24 26.33
N GLY A 700 -0.57 7.09 27.52
CA GLY A 700 -0.94 8.19 28.41
C GLY A 700 -2.42 8.56 28.45
N ILE A 701 -3.29 7.79 27.78
CA ILE A 701 -4.75 8.00 27.77
C ILE A 701 -5.39 7.31 28.99
N ASP A 702 -5.92 8.09 29.95
CA ASP A 702 -6.68 7.60 31.11
C ASP A 702 -7.98 6.94 30.65
N THR A 703 -8.02 5.61 30.66
CA THR A 703 -9.22 4.85 30.28
C THR A 703 -10.24 4.75 31.40
N ARG A 704 -9.85 5.10 32.65
CA ARG A 704 -10.62 4.93 33.89
C ARG A 704 -11.07 3.49 34.18
N THR A 705 -10.52 2.50 33.47
CA THR A 705 -10.87 1.08 33.65
C THR A 705 -10.10 0.40 34.79
N GLY A 706 -9.04 1.05 35.30
CA GLY A 706 -8.09 0.42 36.23
C GLY A 706 -7.22 -0.66 35.59
N THR A 707 -7.20 -0.72 34.25
CA THR A 707 -6.24 -1.55 33.50
C THR A 707 -4.84 -1.02 33.73
N LYS A 708 -3.87 -1.91 33.93
CA LYS A 708 -2.47 -1.49 34.10
C LYS A 708 -1.87 -1.17 32.72
N ALA A 709 -1.27 0.02 32.59
CA ALA A 709 -0.42 0.39 31.47
C ALA A 709 0.62 -0.70 31.14
N ILE A 710 0.83 -0.92 29.84
CA ILE A 710 1.98 -1.64 29.26
C ILE A 710 2.87 -0.65 28.49
N ASP A 711 4.09 -1.05 28.19
CA ASP A 711 4.88 -0.39 27.13
C ASP A 711 4.09 -0.52 25.81
N PRO A 712 3.83 0.56 25.06
CA PRO A 712 3.07 0.50 23.81
C PRO A 712 3.64 -0.51 22.79
N SER A 713 4.97 -0.65 22.74
CA SER A 713 5.69 -1.61 21.89
C SER A 713 5.41 -3.08 22.27
N ASP A 714 4.92 -3.33 23.49
CA ASP A 714 4.61 -4.65 24.04
C ASP A 714 3.21 -5.17 23.67
N LEU A 715 2.37 -4.35 23.00
CA LEU A 715 1.07 -4.79 22.50
C LEU A 715 1.23 -6.05 21.62
N ASN A 716 0.38 -7.06 21.84
CA ASN A 716 0.50 -8.35 21.16
C ASN A 716 0.02 -8.31 19.70
N TYR A 717 0.86 -7.70 18.85
CA TYR A 717 0.57 -7.33 17.48
C TYR A 717 1.45 -8.13 16.50
N PRO A 718 0.98 -8.40 15.26
CA PRO A 718 1.73 -9.12 14.24
C PRO A 718 2.92 -8.35 13.62
N SER A 719 3.18 -7.12 14.07
CA SER A 719 4.42 -6.36 13.80
C SER A 719 5.13 -6.00 15.11
N ILE A 720 6.38 -5.55 14.99
CA ILE A 720 7.13 -4.92 16.08
C ILE A 720 7.50 -3.52 15.61
N ALA A 721 7.05 -2.51 16.32
CA ALA A 721 7.41 -1.13 16.10
C ALA A 721 7.93 -0.57 17.42
N ILE A 722 8.97 0.27 17.34
CA ILE A 722 9.52 1.01 18.47
C ILE A 722 9.92 2.39 17.95
N GLY A 723 9.12 3.40 18.26
CA GLY A 723 9.32 4.78 17.81
C GLY A 723 10.54 5.45 18.45
N GLU A 724 10.96 4.99 19.63
CA GLU A 724 12.20 5.41 20.28
C GLU A 724 12.98 4.23 20.89
N LEU A 725 13.77 3.52 20.08
CA LEU A 725 14.61 2.43 20.57
C LEU A 725 15.85 2.99 21.30
N PHE A 726 15.70 3.24 22.59
CA PHE A 726 16.79 3.73 23.45
C PHE A 726 17.66 2.58 23.99
N GLY A 727 18.85 2.42 23.40
CA GLY A 727 19.90 1.51 23.87
C GLY A 727 19.54 0.01 23.77
N THR A 728 18.73 -0.50 24.68
CA THR A 728 18.25 -1.89 24.68
C THR A 728 16.80 -1.96 25.16
N GLN A 729 15.93 -2.54 24.35
CA GLN A 729 14.54 -2.84 24.72
C GLN A 729 14.25 -4.33 24.48
N THR A 730 13.21 -4.87 25.10
CA THR A 730 12.80 -6.27 24.92
C THR A 730 11.29 -6.34 24.87
N VAL A 731 10.75 -6.58 23.67
CA VAL A 731 9.32 -6.75 23.46
C VAL A 731 8.91 -8.20 23.64
N THR A 732 7.69 -8.41 24.11
CA THR A 732 7.04 -9.69 24.38
C THR A 732 5.92 -9.91 23.38
N ARG A 733 5.77 -11.15 22.90
CA ARG A 733 4.67 -11.55 22.01
C ARG A 733 4.16 -12.93 22.39
N THR A 734 2.86 -13.14 22.23
CA THR A 734 2.18 -14.42 22.44
C THR A 734 1.48 -14.85 21.16
N VAL A 735 1.86 -16.01 20.65
CA VAL A 735 1.30 -16.60 19.43
C VAL A 735 0.41 -17.79 19.75
N THR A 736 -0.71 -17.88 19.04
CA THR A 736 -1.64 -19.03 19.05
C THR A 736 -1.41 -19.85 17.80
N ALA A 737 -1.18 -21.17 17.94
CA ALA A 737 -1.01 -22.02 16.76
C ALA A 737 -2.33 -22.41 16.11
N THR A 738 -2.39 -22.32 14.79
CA THR A 738 -3.55 -22.76 13.97
C THR A 738 -3.42 -24.22 13.55
N SER A 739 -2.23 -24.81 13.72
CA SER A 739 -1.94 -26.23 13.51
C SER A 739 -0.75 -26.68 14.36
N ALA A 740 -0.68 -27.97 14.70
CA ALA A 740 0.50 -28.54 15.36
C ALA A 740 1.77 -28.35 14.52
N GLY A 741 2.91 -28.12 15.18
CA GLY A 741 4.18 -27.86 14.49
C GLY A 741 5.30 -27.42 15.42
N THR A 742 6.52 -27.42 14.88
CA THR A 742 7.70 -26.85 15.52
C THR A 742 8.19 -25.69 14.66
N TYR A 743 8.09 -24.48 15.20
CA TYR A 743 8.43 -23.24 14.53
C TYR A 743 9.80 -22.76 14.99
N ARG A 744 10.63 -22.29 14.06
CA ARG A 744 11.97 -21.74 14.34
C ARG A 744 12.03 -20.27 13.91
N ALA A 745 12.51 -19.41 14.78
CA ALA A 745 12.66 -17.99 14.49
C ALA A 745 13.94 -17.70 13.71
N LYS A 746 13.83 -16.87 12.67
CA LYS A 746 14.91 -16.04 12.13
C LYS A 746 14.51 -14.59 12.37
N VAL A 747 15.41 -13.76 12.91
CA VAL A 747 15.25 -12.31 12.95
C VAL A 747 16.35 -11.68 12.11
N ASP A 748 15.99 -10.64 11.36
CA ASP A 748 16.85 -9.94 10.41
C ASP A 748 16.54 -8.44 10.51
N LEU A 749 17.49 -7.66 11.00
CA LEU A 749 17.36 -6.21 11.20
C LEU A 749 18.78 -5.62 11.11
N PRO A 750 19.15 -4.95 10.00
CA PRO A 750 20.44 -4.28 9.88
C PRO A 750 20.67 -3.25 11.01
N GLY A 751 21.94 -2.98 11.35
CA GLY A 751 22.32 -1.99 12.37
C GLY A 751 22.02 -2.34 13.84
N ILE A 752 21.02 -3.20 14.09
CA ILE A 752 20.50 -3.56 15.42
C ILE A 752 20.70 -5.04 15.71
N LYS A 753 21.21 -5.36 16.90
CA LYS A 753 21.42 -6.73 17.33
C LYS A 753 20.14 -7.32 17.94
N ALA A 754 19.38 -8.03 17.11
CA ALA A 754 18.15 -8.69 17.51
C ALA A 754 18.35 -10.14 18.02
N LYS A 755 17.62 -10.53 19.08
CA LYS A 755 17.62 -11.92 19.61
C LYS A 755 16.24 -12.37 20.07
N VAL A 756 15.77 -13.50 19.56
CA VAL A 756 14.49 -14.12 19.94
C VAL A 756 14.70 -15.17 21.04
N SER A 757 13.83 -15.20 22.05
CA SER A 757 13.90 -16.17 23.15
C SER A 757 12.51 -16.64 23.63
N PRO A 758 12.21 -17.96 23.61
CA PRO A 758 12.98 -19.03 22.98
C PRO A 758 12.94 -18.89 21.45
N SER A 759 14.02 -19.28 20.75
CA SER A 759 14.09 -19.25 19.28
C SER A 759 13.38 -20.42 18.59
N VAL A 760 12.80 -21.34 19.37
CA VAL A 760 12.04 -22.50 18.88
C VAL A 760 10.78 -22.65 19.71
N LEU A 761 9.62 -22.73 19.04
CA LEU A 761 8.32 -22.95 19.66
C LEU A 761 7.74 -24.28 19.19
N HIS A 762 7.26 -25.09 20.15
CA HIS A 762 6.63 -26.38 19.86
C HIS A 762 5.16 -26.37 20.29
N PHE A 763 4.30 -26.77 19.35
CA PHE A 763 2.86 -26.87 19.48
C PHE A 763 2.38 -28.26 19.09
N SER A 764 1.58 -28.86 19.96
CA SER A 764 1.05 -30.23 19.81
C SER A 764 -0.34 -30.28 19.15
N HIS A 765 -1.08 -29.18 19.17
CA HIS A 765 -2.41 -29.03 18.56
C HIS A 765 -2.72 -27.55 18.28
N ALA A 766 -3.77 -27.30 17.49
CA ALA A 766 -4.30 -25.94 17.26
C ALA A 766 -4.91 -25.35 18.55
N GLY A 767 -4.93 -24.02 18.66
CA GLY A 767 -5.39 -23.27 19.84
C GLY A 767 -4.38 -23.19 20.99
N GLN A 768 -3.25 -23.91 20.90
CA GLN A 768 -2.20 -23.84 21.93
C GLN A 768 -1.43 -22.52 21.81
N LYS A 769 -1.31 -21.77 22.94
CA LYS A 769 -0.56 -20.50 23.01
C LYS A 769 0.89 -20.72 23.47
N ARG A 770 1.81 -19.85 23.02
CA ARG A 770 3.20 -19.73 23.48
C ARG A 770 3.66 -18.28 23.48
N THR A 771 4.45 -17.91 24.47
CA THR A 771 5.05 -16.57 24.60
C THR A 771 6.54 -16.64 24.27
N PHE A 772 7.05 -15.59 23.64
CA PHE A 772 8.46 -15.36 23.39
C PHE A 772 8.79 -13.87 23.52
N THR A 773 10.07 -13.54 23.63
CA THR A 773 10.57 -12.17 23.61
C THR A 773 11.51 -11.93 22.44
N VAL A 774 11.59 -10.67 22.00
CA VAL A 774 12.58 -10.16 21.03
C VAL A 774 13.36 -9.06 21.73
N LYS A 775 14.62 -9.34 22.07
CA LYS A 775 15.56 -8.33 22.57
C LYS A 775 16.19 -7.60 21.39
N LEU A 776 16.17 -6.26 21.43
CA LEU A 776 16.75 -5.36 20.45
C LEU A 776 17.80 -4.50 21.16
N ASP A 777 18.98 -4.38 20.57
CA ASP A 777 20.20 -3.84 21.19
C ASP A 777 20.90 -2.97 20.12
N VAL A 778 20.93 -1.65 20.34
CA VAL A 778 21.43 -0.65 19.36
C VAL A 778 22.95 -0.79 19.23
N THR A 779 23.42 -1.16 18.04
CA THR A 779 24.85 -1.44 17.82
C THR A 779 25.56 -0.46 16.88
N THR A 780 25.16 -0.41 15.60
CA THR A 780 25.79 0.46 14.58
C THR A 780 24.76 1.20 13.74
N ALA A 781 23.49 1.08 14.11
CA ALA A 781 22.39 1.82 13.52
C ALA A 781 22.59 3.34 13.67
N ARG A 782 22.09 4.10 12.69
CA ARG A 782 22.07 5.56 12.76
C ARG A 782 20.87 5.97 13.62
N ALA A 783 21.12 6.48 14.82
CA ALA A 783 20.04 7.01 15.64
C ALA A 783 19.37 8.22 14.98
N GLY A 784 18.07 8.41 15.26
CA GLY A 784 17.19 9.33 14.53
C GLY A 784 16.81 8.87 13.11
N ALA A 785 17.44 7.84 12.55
CA ALA A 785 17.02 7.22 11.29
C ALA A 785 16.24 5.94 11.55
N VAL A 786 15.32 5.61 10.64
CA VAL A 786 14.50 4.40 10.72
C VAL A 786 15.28 3.19 10.22
N ASP A 787 15.35 2.13 11.02
CA ASP A 787 15.87 0.82 10.63
C ASP A 787 14.71 -0.19 10.51
N THR A 788 14.64 -0.88 9.36
CA THR A 788 13.56 -1.83 9.03
C THR A 788 14.08 -3.25 8.89
N GLY A 789 13.25 -4.23 9.26
CA GLY A 789 13.63 -5.64 9.23
C GLY A 789 12.42 -6.58 9.35
N SER A 790 12.67 -7.83 9.75
CA SER A 790 11.58 -8.78 10.04
C SER A 790 11.98 -9.90 11.00
N LEU A 791 10.98 -10.38 11.74
CA LEU A 791 10.96 -11.68 12.40
C LEU A 791 10.20 -12.66 11.50
N THR A 792 10.74 -13.86 11.28
CA THR A 792 10.04 -14.93 10.56
C THR A 792 10.09 -16.22 11.36
N TRP A 793 8.93 -16.81 11.66
CA TRP A 793 8.82 -18.18 12.15
C TRP A 793 8.59 -19.15 11.00
N THR A 794 9.42 -20.19 10.90
CA THR A 794 9.30 -21.22 9.84
C THR A 794 8.96 -22.59 10.42
N SER A 795 7.97 -23.27 9.85
CA SER A 795 7.70 -24.70 10.06
C SER A 795 7.37 -25.40 8.74
N GLY A 796 8.32 -26.18 8.22
CA GLY A 796 8.19 -26.83 6.91
C GLY A 796 8.08 -25.83 5.77
N ARG A 797 6.88 -25.66 5.20
CA ARG A 797 6.56 -24.65 4.17
C ARG A 797 5.78 -23.44 4.71
N THR A 798 5.36 -23.48 5.97
CA THR A 798 4.62 -22.38 6.59
C THR A 798 5.60 -21.35 7.15
N THR A 799 5.38 -20.10 6.79
CA THR A 799 6.14 -18.93 7.23
C THR A 799 5.18 -17.92 7.84
N VAL A 800 5.51 -17.44 9.04
CA VAL A 800 4.79 -16.36 9.74
C VAL A 800 5.76 -15.19 9.82
N ARG A 801 5.56 -14.15 9.03
CA ARG A 801 6.43 -12.96 8.99
C ARG A 801 5.82 -11.83 9.82
N SER A 802 6.63 -11.17 10.62
CA SER A 802 6.31 -9.90 11.27
C SER A 802 7.33 -8.87 10.80
N PRO A 803 6.92 -7.74 10.19
CA PRO A 803 7.83 -6.63 9.96
C PRO A 803 8.32 -6.08 11.30
N ILE A 804 9.56 -5.59 11.32
CA ILE A 804 10.15 -4.85 12.44
C ILE A 804 10.50 -3.46 11.93
N VAL A 805 10.13 -2.42 12.67
CA VAL A 805 10.58 -1.05 12.45
C VAL A 805 11.05 -0.47 13.78
N VAL A 806 12.21 0.21 13.79
CA VAL A 806 12.70 0.90 14.97
C VAL A 806 13.34 2.22 14.57
N THR A 807 13.20 3.25 15.41
CA THR A 807 13.98 4.48 15.29
C THR A 807 14.92 4.55 16.51
N PRO A 808 16.22 4.24 16.35
CA PRO A 808 17.14 4.20 17.48
C PRO A 808 17.40 5.59 18.05
N GLN A 809 17.52 5.70 19.37
CA GLN A 809 17.89 6.95 20.04
C GLN A 809 19.27 6.83 20.66
N SER A 810 20.11 7.87 20.52
CA SER A 810 21.46 7.88 21.11
C SER A 810 21.52 8.60 22.46
N VAL A 811 20.52 9.41 22.80
CA VAL A 811 20.41 10.17 24.04
C VAL A 811 18.95 10.61 24.24
N HIS A 812 18.44 10.58 25.47
CA HIS A 812 17.27 11.36 25.84
C HIS A 812 17.75 12.70 26.41
N ALA A 813 17.27 13.81 25.84
CA ALA A 813 17.62 15.18 26.22
C ALA A 813 16.37 16.06 26.10
N PRO A 814 16.30 17.22 26.79
CA PRO A 814 15.24 18.20 26.56
C PRO A 814 15.26 18.67 25.10
N ALA A 815 14.09 18.88 24.48
CA ALA A 815 14.04 19.44 23.13
C ALA A 815 14.56 20.89 23.08
N GLU A 816 14.35 21.65 24.16
CA GLU A 816 14.78 23.03 24.32
C GLU A 816 15.24 23.30 25.75
N VAL A 817 16.25 24.16 25.91
CA VAL A 817 16.61 24.84 27.15
C VAL A 817 16.68 26.35 26.90
N LYS A 818 16.16 27.14 27.85
CA LYS A 818 16.12 28.61 27.76
C LYS A 818 17.24 29.24 28.61
N GLY A 819 17.87 30.28 28.09
CA GLY A 819 18.84 31.15 28.76
C GLY A 819 18.45 32.63 28.62
N THR A 820 19.08 33.50 29.39
CA THR A 820 18.80 34.95 29.38
C THR A 820 20.08 35.77 29.50
N GLY A 821 20.15 36.88 28.75
CA GLY A 821 21.26 37.85 28.81
C GLY A 821 22.45 37.51 27.91
N THR A 822 23.36 38.48 27.75
CA THR A 822 24.48 38.45 26.78
C THR A 822 25.48 37.33 27.01
N ASP A 823 25.63 36.92 28.27
CA ASP A 823 26.59 35.93 28.76
C ASP A 823 25.95 35.11 29.89
N GLY A 824 26.18 33.81 29.91
CA GLY A 824 25.59 32.93 30.92
C GLY A 824 25.85 31.44 30.68
N GLU A 825 25.29 30.61 31.55
CA GLU A 825 25.32 29.15 31.42
C GLU A 825 24.00 28.53 31.89
N ASN A 826 23.65 27.37 31.33
CA ASN A 826 22.54 26.54 31.78
C ASN A 826 22.99 25.06 31.77
N THR A 827 22.78 24.38 32.89
CA THR A 827 23.10 22.96 33.07
C THR A 827 21.81 22.15 33.11
N TYR A 828 21.72 21.15 32.23
CA TYR A 828 20.57 20.28 32.10
C TYR A 828 20.99 18.82 32.01
N SER A 829 20.07 17.92 32.36
CA SER A 829 20.36 16.48 32.36
C SER A 829 20.13 15.87 30.98
N VAL A 830 21.05 15.00 30.55
CA VAL A 830 20.92 14.18 29.34
C VAL A 830 21.26 12.73 29.68
N THR A 831 20.55 11.76 29.09
CA THR A 831 20.72 10.33 29.38
C THR A 831 21.23 9.60 28.13
N PRO A 832 22.52 9.25 28.02
CA PRO A 832 23.09 8.63 26.82
C PRO A 832 22.70 7.15 26.66
N ALA A 833 22.44 6.70 25.43
CA ALA A 833 22.08 5.31 25.11
C ALA A 833 23.29 4.37 24.97
N THR A 834 24.50 4.91 24.84
CA THR A 834 25.75 4.16 24.56
C THR A 834 26.86 4.60 25.52
N ASP A 835 27.99 3.88 25.54
CA ASP A 835 29.10 4.11 26.48
C ASP A 835 29.95 5.37 26.20
N THR A 836 29.65 6.05 25.08
CA THR A 836 30.43 7.16 24.53
C THR A 836 29.49 8.29 24.12
N PHE A 837 29.45 9.32 24.95
CA PHE A 837 28.68 10.54 24.70
C PHE A 837 29.52 11.57 23.92
N VAL A 838 28.89 12.27 22.97
CA VAL A 838 29.45 13.42 22.24
C VAL A 838 28.35 14.48 22.11
N ALA A 839 28.72 15.74 22.35
CA ALA A 839 27.89 16.91 22.11
C ALA A 839 28.72 18.02 21.43
N THR A 840 28.14 18.65 20.41
CA THR A 840 28.75 19.71 19.59
C THR A 840 27.79 20.89 19.55
N ALA A 841 28.28 22.09 19.87
CA ALA A 841 27.45 23.30 19.85
C ALA A 841 27.61 24.06 18.52
N TYR A 842 26.49 24.50 17.94
CA TYR A 842 26.42 25.31 16.72
C TYR A 842 25.66 26.62 16.99
N GLY A 843 26.06 27.71 16.34
CA GLY A 843 25.55 29.06 16.60
C GLY A 843 26.33 29.79 17.72
N PRO A 844 25.68 30.65 18.53
CA PRO A 844 24.29 31.10 18.42
C PRO A 844 24.10 32.00 17.19
N VAL A 845 22.91 31.98 16.60
CA VAL A 845 22.52 32.79 15.43
C VAL A 845 21.40 33.74 15.85
N SER A 846 21.49 35.01 15.43
CA SER A 846 20.40 36.00 15.56
C SER A 846 20.11 36.60 14.19
N SER A 847 18.99 36.22 13.59
CA SER A 847 18.51 36.86 12.36
C SER A 847 17.91 38.24 12.68
N PRO A 848 17.90 39.20 11.73
CA PRO A 848 17.23 40.48 11.92
C PRO A 848 15.73 40.32 12.25
N LEU A 849 15.24 41.09 13.22
CA LEU A 849 13.82 41.14 13.57
C LEU A 849 13.01 41.84 12.46
N THR A 850 11.94 41.19 12.00
CA THR A 850 10.92 41.83 11.17
C THR A 850 9.80 42.34 12.07
N LYS A 851 9.51 43.64 12.05
CA LYS A 851 8.43 44.23 12.84
C LYS A 851 7.13 44.30 12.04
N GLY A 852 6.01 44.01 12.67
CA GLY A 852 4.68 44.10 12.09
C GLY A 852 3.63 44.57 13.09
N THR A 853 2.39 44.74 12.60
CA THR A 853 1.21 45.08 13.40
C THR A 853 0.01 44.31 12.88
N LEU A 854 -0.71 43.61 13.74
CA LEU A 854 -2.00 43.00 13.40
C LEU A 854 -3.14 43.95 13.74
N THR A 855 -4.17 43.95 12.90
CA THR A 855 -5.50 44.53 13.19
C THR A 855 -6.49 43.40 13.50
N GLY A 856 -7.61 43.70 14.18
CA GLY A 856 -8.46 42.68 14.83
C GLY A 856 -9.01 41.51 13.98
N THR A 857 -8.99 41.60 12.65
CA THR A 857 -9.37 40.50 11.74
C THR A 857 -8.32 40.23 10.66
N GLY A 858 -7.06 40.57 10.92
CA GLY A 858 -5.96 40.45 9.97
C GLY A 858 -5.22 39.11 10.06
N GLU A 859 -4.81 38.59 8.92
CA GLU A 859 -3.85 37.50 8.77
C GLU A 859 -2.58 38.04 8.09
N ILE A 860 -1.40 37.67 8.59
CA ILE A 860 -0.12 38.03 7.96
C ILE A 860 0.72 36.78 7.77
N TYR A 861 1.14 36.55 6.53
CA TYR A 861 1.93 35.39 6.12
C TYR A 861 3.41 35.72 6.01
N TYR A 862 4.24 34.90 6.63
CA TYR A 862 5.70 34.88 6.47
C TYR A 862 6.14 33.61 5.75
N GLU A 863 7.09 33.75 4.83
CA GLU A 863 7.82 32.63 4.24
C GLU A 863 9.21 32.56 4.87
N ALA A 864 9.43 31.57 5.74
CA ALA A 864 10.74 31.19 6.24
C ALA A 864 11.40 30.22 5.25
N ALA A 865 12.35 30.73 4.48
CA ALA A 865 13.26 29.87 3.72
C ALA A 865 14.20 29.13 4.69
N VAL A 866 14.23 27.79 4.61
CA VAL A 866 15.16 26.92 5.31
C VAL A 866 16.28 26.52 4.33
N PRO A 867 17.52 27.00 4.52
CA PRO A 867 18.62 26.64 3.63
C PRO A 867 18.98 25.14 3.71
N ALA A 868 19.43 24.57 2.59
CA ALA A 868 20.01 23.23 2.58
C ALA A 868 21.23 23.14 3.53
N GLY A 869 21.29 22.08 4.33
CA GLY A 869 22.34 21.92 5.36
C GLY A 869 22.04 22.66 6.68
N THR A 870 20.81 23.12 6.89
CA THR A 870 20.32 23.59 8.19
C THR A 870 20.32 22.43 9.19
N LYS A 871 21.04 22.61 10.29
CA LYS A 871 21.09 21.71 11.46
C LYS A 871 19.85 21.86 12.33
N ALA A 872 19.36 23.09 12.47
CA ALA A 872 18.15 23.44 13.20
C ALA A 872 17.65 24.81 12.76
N SER A 873 16.32 25.00 12.71
CA SER A 873 15.69 26.30 12.54
C SER A 873 14.76 26.57 13.71
N GLN A 874 14.82 27.78 14.28
CA GLN A 874 13.86 28.24 15.28
C GLN A 874 13.19 29.51 14.77
N ILE A 875 11.87 29.47 14.64
CA ILE A 875 11.07 30.63 14.26
C ILE A 875 10.35 31.12 15.52
N SER A 876 10.43 32.41 15.79
CA SER A 876 9.75 33.03 16.93
C SER A 876 8.89 34.21 16.49
N VAL A 877 7.70 34.30 17.08
CA VAL A 877 6.80 35.44 16.94
C VAL A 877 6.48 35.95 18.34
N HIS A 878 6.92 37.16 18.65
CA HIS A 878 6.70 37.80 19.95
C HIS A 878 5.76 38.98 19.79
N PHE A 879 4.74 39.06 20.65
CA PHE A 879 3.69 40.08 20.59
C PHE A 879 3.82 41.05 21.77
N ASP A 880 3.71 42.35 21.48
CA ASP A 880 3.61 43.39 22.50
C ASP A 880 2.16 43.43 23.00
N LEU A 881 1.89 42.66 24.06
CA LEU A 881 0.56 42.40 24.65
C LEU A 881 0.01 43.65 25.37
N ALA A 882 -0.25 44.73 24.63
CA ALA A 882 -0.86 45.95 25.15
C ALA A 882 -2.35 45.78 25.47
N ASP A 883 -3.10 45.11 24.60
CA ASP A 883 -4.53 44.78 24.76
C ASP A 883 -4.78 43.36 24.20
N GLY A 884 -5.30 42.45 25.03
CA GLY A 884 -5.31 41.01 24.73
C GLY A 884 -6.44 40.55 23.81
N ASN A 885 -6.17 40.43 22.51
CA ASN A 885 -6.93 39.65 21.52
C ASN A 885 -5.97 39.12 20.43
N ILE A 886 -5.32 37.97 20.68
CA ILE A 886 -4.44 37.29 19.70
C ILE A 886 -4.96 35.89 19.49
N GLY A 887 -5.12 35.50 18.22
CA GLY A 887 -5.70 34.21 17.84
C GLY A 887 -4.73 33.03 17.89
N GLY A 888 -3.44 33.34 17.84
CA GLY A 888 -2.34 32.37 17.84
C GLY A 888 -1.45 32.52 16.61
N VAL A 889 -0.46 31.65 16.52
CA VAL A 889 0.38 31.49 15.33
C VAL A 889 0.07 30.15 14.71
N VAL A 890 -0.31 30.15 13.44
CA VAL A 890 -0.46 28.94 12.64
C VAL A 890 0.79 28.81 11.76
N TRP A 891 1.31 27.60 11.63
CA TRP A 891 2.41 27.34 10.71
C TRP A 891 2.20 26.02 9.96
N GLY A 892 2.88 25.87 8.83
CA GLY A 892 2.85 24.67 8.01
C GLY A 892 3.74 24.82 6.78
N ARG A 893 3.66 23.84 5.87
CA ARG A 893 4.40 23.82 4.60
C ARG A 893 3.45 24.16 3.46
N MET A 894 3.88 24.92 2.45
CA MET A 894 3.06 25.06 1.23
C MET A 894 3.40 23.97 0.23
N PHE A 895 2.38 23.20 -0.15
CA PHE A 895 2.47 22.21 -1.23
C PHE A 895 1.36 22.50 -2.25
N ASP A 896 1.73 22.63 -3.53
CA ASP A 896 0.83 22.97 -4.65
C ASP A 896 -0.16 24.13 -4.39
N GLY A 897 0.28 25.16 -3.67
CA GLY A 897 -0.54 26.34 -3.38
C GLY A 897 -1.46 26.23 -2.16
N ALA A 898 -1.41 25.13 -1.39
CA ALA A 898 -2.15 24.95 -0.15
C ALA A 898 -1.21 24.68 1.04
N LEU A 899 -1.61 25.16 2.22
CA LEU A 899 -0.95 24.85 3.49
C LEU A 899 -1.21 23.38 3.89
N ARG A 900 -0.12 22.67 4.16
CA ARG A 900 -0.01 21.29 4.68
C ARG A 900 0.72 21.32 6.03
N ASP A 901 0.68 20.22 6.77
CA ASP A 901 1.31 20.08 8.09
C ASP A 901 0.95 21.23 9.04
N VAL A 902 -0.33 21.63 9.01
CA VAL A 902 -0.83 22.83 9.68
C VAL A 902 -0.92 22.59 11.18
N ALA A 903 -0.09 23.31 11.94
CA ALA A 903 -0.05 23.25 13.39
C ALA A 903 -0.22 24.64 14.01
N PHE A 904 -0.84 24.68 15.19
CA PHE A 904 -0.87 25.86 16.04
C PHE A 904 0.39 25.87 16.91
N ALA A 905 0.99 27.05 17.08
CA ALA A 905 2.07 27.29 18.02
C ALA A 905 1.52 28.12 19.20
N ASP A 906 1.54 27.50 20.39
CA ASP A 906 1.08 28.13 21.62
C ASP A 906 1.94 29.34 22.01
N LEU A 907 1.30 30.34 22.62
CA LEU A 907 1.99 31.48 23.22
C LEU A 907 2.47 31.12 24.63
N ASP A 908 3.77 31.28 24.88
CA ASP A 908 4.29 31.21 26.25
C ASP A 908 3.87 32.43 27.09
N SER A 909 4.16 32.41 28.39
CA SER A 909 3.77 33.48 29.32
C SER A 909 4.42 34.84 29.05
N SER A 910 5.34 34.94 28.08
CA SER A 910 5.90 36.20 27.59
C SER A 910 5.19 36.72 26.32
N GLY A 911 4.12 36.07 25.87
CA GLY A 911 3.47 36.39 24.60
C GLY A 911 4.33 36.01 23.40
N THR A 912 5.01 34.85 23.46
CA THR A 912 5.88 34.38 22.38
C THR A 912 5.48 33.00 21.91
N ALA A 913 5.19 32.85 20.62
CA ALA A 913 5.14 31.55 19.95
C ALA A 913 6.54 31.16 19.47
N THR A 914 6.93 29.90 19.66
CA THR A 914 8.20 29.35 19.18
C THR A 914 7.95 28.06 18.41
N ILE A 915 8.47 28.00 17.18
CA ILE A 915 8.42 26.85 16.29
C ILE A 915 9.85 26.30 16.18
N ASN A 916 10.07 25.11 16.71
CA ASN A 916 11.37 24.44 16.76
C ASN A 916 11.43 23.35 15.69
N LEU A 917 12.30 23.51 14.69
CA LEU A 917 12.46 22.58 13.57
C LEU A 917 13.88 21.97 13.62
N PRO A 918 14.07 20.79 14.23
CA PRO A 918 15.35 20.09 14.27
C PRO A 918 15.63 19.39 12.93
N GLN A 919 16.86 19.50 12.42
CA GLN A 919 17.30 18.94 11.12
C GLN A 919 16.29 19.11 9.95
N PRO A 920 15.77 20.31 9.70
CA PRO A 920 14.72 20.51 8.70
C PRO A 920 15.26 20.35 7.29
N ASP A 921 14.41 19.83 6.40
CA ASP A 921 14.70 19.74 4.97
C ASP A 921 14.83 21.13 4.33
N ALA A 922 15.40 21.16 3.12
CA ALA A 922 15.61 22.40 2.37
C ALA A 922 14.29 22.91 1.76
N GLU A 923 13.48 23.60 2.56
CA GLU A 923 12.09 23.93 2.22
C GLU A 923 11.67 25.36 2.57
N LYS A 924 10.39 25.67 2.32
CA LYS A 924 9.75 26.92 2.70
C LYS A 924 8.68 26.66 3.75
N ILE A 925 8.92 27.12 4.96
CA ILE A 925 7.94 27.09 6.04
C ILE A 925 7.09 28.35 5.96
N PHE A 926 5.78 28.19 6.04
CA PHE A 926 4.82 29.28 6.02
C PHE A 926 4.26 29.49 7.42
N VAL A 927 4.33 30.72 7.91
CA VAL A 927 3.86 31.10 9.25
C VAL A 927 2.79 32.18 9.08
N ALA A 928 1.55 31.83 9.37
CA ALA A 928 0.40 32.72 9.38
C ALA A 928 0.17 33.22 10.81
N VAL A 929 0.26 34.53 11.00
CA VAL A 929 -0.04 35.19 12.26
C VAL A 929 -1.49 35.68 12.21
N VAL A 930 -2.32 35.24 13.17
CA VAL A 930 -3.78 35.40 13.10
C VAL A 930 -4.31 36.14 14.34
N ALA A 931 -5.14 37.16 14.12
CA ALA A 931 -5.93 37.79 15.18
C ALA A 931 -7.32 37.12 15.29
N LEU A 932 -7.71 36.74 16.50
CA LEU A 932 -9.09 36.39 16.85
C LEU A 932 -9.66 37.53 17.71
N ASP A 933 -10.46 38.41 17.10
CA ASP A 933 -11.25 39.40 17.82
C ASP A 933 -12.59 38.78 18.26
N GLU A 934 -12.63 38.25 19.49
CA GLU A 934 -13.88 37.74 20.09
C GLU A 934 -14.93 38.84 20.35
N THR A 935 -14.55 40.12 20.27
CA THR A 935 -15.46 41.26 20.52
C THR A 935 -16.11 41.81 19.26
N GLY A 936 -15.56 41.51 18.08
CA GLY A 936 -16.07 41.98 16.78
C GLY A 936 -16.00 43.50 16.58
N THR A 937 -15.08 44.18 17.28
CA THR A 937 -14.92 45.64 17.23
C THR A 937 -13.89 46.09 16.18
N GLY A 938 -12.88 45.27 15.88
CA GLY A 938 -11.89 45.52 14.84
C GLY A 938 -10.87 46.63 15.13
N GLU A 939 -10.92 47.27 16.31
CA GLU A 939 -10.12 48.47 16.64
C GLU A 939 -8.75 48.16 17.30
N SER A 940 -8.50 46.93 17.77
CA SER A 940 -7.23 46.57 18.41
C SER A 940 -6.08 46.45 17.40
N VAL A 941 -4.97 47.13 17.67
CA VAL A 941 -3.71 47.02 16.90
C VAL A 941 -2.60 46.45 17.78
N THR A 942 -2.14 45.24 17.47
CA THR A 942 -1.11 44.54 18.25
C THR A 942 0.23 44.56 17.51
N PRO A 943 1.27 45.25 18.02
CA PRO A 943 2.62 45.17 17.49
C PRO A 943 3.21 43.78 17.73
N TYR A 944 4.01 43.29 16.79
CA TYR A 944 4.75 42.04 16.97
C TYR A 944 6.10 42.07 16.24
N THR A 945 6.98 41.14 16.63
CA THR A 945 8.24 40.86 15.97
C THR A 945 8.29 39.41 15.51
N TYR A 946 8.80 39.20 14.30
CA TYR A 946 9.03 37.90 13.69
C TYR A 946 10.53 37.69 13.47
N GLN A 947 11.03 36.49 13.79
CA GLN A 947 12.44 36.11 13.62
C GLN A 947 12.54 34.63 13.20
N ALA A 948 13.44 34.30 12.27
CA ALA A 948 13.73 32.92 11.87
C ALA A 948 15.25 32.67 11.94
N ASN A 949 15.70 31.96 12.98
CA ASN A 949 17.11 31.68 13.25
C ASN A 949 17.51 30.33 12.63
N ASN A 950 18.10 30.37 11.43
CA ASN A 950 18.61 29.19 10.71
C ASN A 950 20.06 28.87 11.10
N ILE A 951 20.26 27.76 11.80
CA ILE A 951 21.56 27.29 12.26
C ILE A 951 22.09 26.24 11.29
N THR A 952 23.21 26.53 10.64
CA THR A 952 24.00 25.61 9.81
C THR A 952 25.38 25.43 10.43
N GLU A 953 26.16 24.46 9.96
CA GLU A 953 27.57 24.30 10.37
C GLU A 953 28.43 25.56 10.12
N ASN A 954 28.02 26.44 9.19
CA ASN A 954 28.75 27.64 8.79
C ASN A 954 27.95 28.94 8.99
N SER A 955 26.88 28.94 9.80
CA SER A 955 26.08 30.14 10.03
C SER A 955 26.92 31.23 10.72
N PRO A 956 26.76 32.52 10.37
CA PRO A 956 27.50 33.60 11.00
C PRO A 956 27.07 33.72 12.48
N ALA A 957 27.89 33.20 13.39
CA ALA A 957 27.60 33.23 14.81
C ALA A 957 27.58 34.67 15.34
N THR A 958 26.53 35.03 16.06
CA THR A 958 26.33 36.37 16.65
C THR A 958 26.86 36.46 18.08
N GLY A 959 27.60 35.44 18.53
CA GLY A 959 28.19 35.28 19.85
C GLY A 959 29.00 33.99 19.86
N THR A 960 29.25 33.41 21.04
CA THR A 960 29.85 32.08 21.17
C THR A 960 29.00 31.18 22.07
N VAL A 961 28.98 29.88 21.78
CA VAL A 961 28.37 28.85 22.62
C VAL A 961 29.33 27.66 22.73
N THR A 962 29.38 27.04 23.92
CA THR A 962 30.20 25.87 24.22
C THR A 962 29.40 24.86 25.04
N VAL A 963 29.80 23.59 25.00
CA VAL A 963 29.17 22.53 25.81
C VAL A 963 30.19 21.67 26.54
N ALA A 964 29.89 21.35 27.79
CA ALA A 964 30.71 20.53 28.67
C ALA A 964 29.86 19.48 29.40
N PRO A 965 30.15 18.17 29.28
CA PRO A 965 31.23 17.57 28.50
C PRO A 965 30.88 17.43 27.00
N GLY A 966 31.65 18.07 26.11
CA GLY A 966 31.51 17.84 24.65
C GLY A 966 31.88 16.40 24.22
N ARG A 967 32.62 15.64 25.04
CA ARG A 967 32.82 14.20 24.88
C ARG A 967 33.12 13.52 26.21
N ALA A 968 32.46 12.39 26.50
CA ALA A 968 32.67 11.63 27.72
C ALA A 968 32.51 10.11 27.51
N ARG A 969 33.17 9.32 28.36
CA ARG A 969 32.74 7.93 28.61
C ARG A 969 31.71 7.94 29.72
N VAL A 970 30.62 7.21 29.51
CA VAL A 970 29.39 7.29 30.32
C VAL A 970 28.83 5.89 30.58
N THR A 971 27.92 5.77 31.54
CA THR A 971 27.14 4.53 31.71
C THR A 971 25.85 4.66 30.89
N PRO A 972 25.58 3.76 29.92
CA PRO A 972 24.33 3.77 29.16
C PRO A 972 23.10 3.78 30.09
N GLY A 973 22.14 4.64 29.81
CA GLY A 973 20.91 4.79 30.61
C GLY A 973 21.09 5.49 31.96
N ALA A 974 22.29 5.95 32.31
CA ALA A 974 22.50 6.84 33.46
C ALA A 974 22.49 8.30 33.00
N PRO A 975 21.74 9.20 33.66
CA PRO A 975 21.79 10.63 33.36
C PRO A 975 23.18 11.21 33.69
N ILE A 976 23.59 12.20 32.89
CA ILE A 976 24.75 13.06 33.11
C ILE A 976 24.30 14.52 33.02
N ASP A 977 25.05 15.41 33.66
CA ASP A 977 24.86 16.84 33.51
C ASP A 977 25.62 17.36 32.27
N LEU A 978 24.95 18.19 31.48
CA LEU A 978 25.49 18.89 30.32
C LEU A 978 25.29 20.39 30.52
N THR A 979 26.40 21.12 30.65
CA THR A 979 26.39 22.58 30.72
C THR A 979 26.57 23.16 29.33
N ALA A 980 25.62 24.00 28.90
CA ALA A 980 25.77 24.88 27.75
C ALA A 980 26.05 26.31 28.24
N ALA A 981 27.17 26.88 27.81
CA ALA A 981 27.61 28.23 28.20
C ALA A 981 27.74 29.13 26.97
N TRP A 982 27.27 30.37 27.06
CA TRP A 982 27.28 31.36 25.99
C TRP A 982 27.92 32.68 26.43
N SER A 983 28.44 33.44 25.46
CA SER A 983 28.97 34.78 25.69
C SER A 983 28.95 35.66 24.45
N GLY A 984 28.90 36.97 24.65
CA GLY A 984 28.91 37.98 23.59
C GLY A 984 27.66 37.98 22.69
N VAL A 985 26.52 37.52 23.21
CA VAL A 985 25.24 37.43 22.48
C VAL A 985 24.56 38.81 22.45
N PRO A 986 23.85 39.21 21.37
CA PRO A 986 23.22 40.54 21.29
C PRO A 986 22.16 40.74 22.36
N SER A 987 22.08 41.94 22.94
CA SER A 987 21.09 42.28 23.98
C SER A 987 19.75 42.80 23.45
N ASP A 988 19.60 42.93 22.12
CA ASP A 988 18.46 43.52 21.43
C ASP A 988 17.77 42.55 20.44
N ALA A 989 18.19 41.28 20.40
CA ALA A 989 17.62 40.23 19.58
C ALA A 989 17.66 38.89 20.32
N ARG A 990 16.68 38.01 20.08
CA ARG A 990 16.77 36.63 20.55
C ARG A 990 17.76 35.86 19.68
N SER A 991 18.46 34.90 20.28
CA SER A 991 19.47 34.10 19.60
C SER A 991 19.25 32.63 19.86
N THR A 992 19.52 31.80 18.86
CA THR A 992 19.34 30.36 18.97
C THR A 992 20.65 29.63 18.68
N ALA A 993 21.01 28.70 19.56
CA ALA A 993 22.07 27.72 19.32
C ALA A 993 21.50 26.30 19.28
N TRP A 994 22.25 25.38 18.68
CA TRP A 994 21.89 23.96 18.54
C TRP A 994 22.97 23.10 19.16
N ILE A 995 22.60 22.29 20.15
CA ILE A 995 23.50 21.34 20.79
C ILE A 995 23.27 19.97 20.15
N GLU A 996 24.04 19.64 19.12
CA GLU A 996 23.95 18.39 18.38
C GLU A 996 24.67 17.25 19.11
N TYR A 997 24.06 16.07 19.15
CA TYR A 997 24.62 14.85 19.70
C TYR A 997 25.18 13.91 18.62
N SER A 998 25.80 12.80 19.02
CA SER A 998 26.42 11.80 18.12
C SER A 998 25.56 11.32 16.93
N ASN A 999 24.23 11.48 16.99
CA ASN A 999 23.27 11.06 15.97
C ASN A 999 22.73 12.19 15.08
N GLY A 1000 23.02 13.46 15.39
CA GLY A 1000 22.45 14.61 14.71
C GLY A 1000 21.19 15.20 15.35
N ALA A 1001 20.52 14.47 16.24
CA ALA A 1001 19.51 15.05 17.12
C ALA A 1001 20.17 16.00 18.13
N GLY A 1002 19.41 16.84 18.80
CA GLY A 1002 19.97 17.88 19.64
C GLY A 1002 18.96 18.64 20.48
N THR A 1003 19.50 19.55 21.29
CA THR A 1003 18.74 20.47 22.13
C THR A 1003 18.85 21.88 21.56
N PHE A 1004 17.71 22.57 21.39
CA PHE A 1004 17.70 24.02 21.14
C PHE A 1004 18.14 24.77 22.41
N LEU A 1005 19.11 25.69 22.28
CA LEU A 1005 19.42 26.67 23.31
C LEU A 1005 18.88 28.03 22.86
N THR A 1006 17.75 28.42 23.45
CA THR A 1006 17.06 29.69 23.17
C THR A 1006 17.54 30.75 24.15
N LEU A 1007 18.15 31.83 23.64
CA LEU A 1007 18.71 32.91 24.44
C LEU A 1007 17.84 34.18 24.26
N ASN A 1008 17.38 34.74 25.37
CA ASN A 1008 16.43 35.85 25.44
C ASN A 1008 17.00 37.10 26.15
#